data_AF-A0A6L7IJC7-F1
#
_entry.id   AF-A0A6L7IJC7-F1
#
_cell.length_a   1.000
_cell.length_b   1.000
_cell.length_c   1.000
_cell.angle_alpha   90.00
_cell.angle_beta   90.00
_cell.angle_gamma   90.00
#
_symmetry.space_group_name_H-M   'P 1'
#
loop_
_entity.id
_entity.type
_entity.pdbx_description
1 polymer ?
#
loop_
_entity_poly.entity_id
_entity_poly.type
_entity_poly.pdbx_seq_one_letter_code
_entity_poly.pdbx_strand_id
1 'polypeptide(L)'
;MENNHDIDKKFNEASQSLEEPVTFQGFDKVWAKVEEKLDKKEDKKRIVPIWFPYGIAASLIIGLGSFYFINKNDVSEIGKPAIVQNTVSPKTNSNVQTIDSTVKSNIEKEIDAQKQVRNPEILAYEDVVPTPVRNTVPETNKQIYFSSDSYYIEKSNSISSNTTLNEIYEDTDGDGVLDKDNKETKIEEVVLIGYKTTTKQSAVTSTMKLSAANNTISSQRRNYPDQSKLDGYIDHPSANVLNIAQGQLAGVNISVGTGNPGSTPIITIRGKGSLNGNTQPLYVINGIPKNADEFRKLNPNSIESMEVLKDASATAIYGNRGSNGVIIIKTKKLSRKERKAFEKLQKVQDSIDLSKKIQQQNNEEYDAFVENPFELTKNQSVSTFSIDVDKAAYSNIRRMINNGEYVNKNAVRIEEMINYFKYDYPQPKNEQPFSINTEYNDSPWNNKHKLLKIGLQGKEIPVSKLPNSNFVFLIDVSGSMEAANKLPLLKSSFKVILDQLRPTDKVGIVVYAGSAGMVLPPTSAKEKGKIIEALDKLQAGGSTAGGEGIELAYKLAQENFITGGNNRVIIATDGDFNVGASSTGDLQTLVEQKRKSGVFLTCLGFGMGNFKDNRMETLANKGNGNYAYIDNLQEANKFLGKEFAGNMYAIAKDVKIQIEFNPKYVKSYRLIGYENRKLKNEDFTNDKIDAGELGSGHTVTALYEIIPTDVNSEFLPKENDLKYTKNTNDENFNDELATVKFRYKKPDADKSSEIIQVVKNTELSYSSVSPDFKFASSVAWFGLVLRNSSLIKNKDLREIEKLAKKGRGKDDEGYKAEFVRLVETYKSTQK
;
A
#
# COMPACT_ATOMS: atom_id res chain seq x y z
N MET A 1 0.05 -30.30 51.03
CA MET A 1 1.47 -29.86 50.99
C MET A 1 2.28 -31.03 50.46
N GLU A 2 3.42 -30.72 49.84
CA GLU A 2 4.36 -31.60 49.11
C GLU A 2 4.14 -31.79 47.61
N ASN A 3 5.27 -31.81 46.89
CA ASN A 3 5.49 -32.00 45.46
C ASN A 3 4.79 -31.04 44.47
N ASN A 4 5.17 -29.75 44.56
CA ASN A 4 5.01 -28.80 43.44
C ASN A 4 6.34 -28.21 42.93
N HIS A 5 7.49 -28.75 43.36
CA HIS A 5 8.82 -28.18 43.07
C HIS A 5 9.52 -28.81 41.85
N ASP A 6 8.99 -29.91 41.31
CA ASP A 6 9.58 -30.66 40.19
C ASP A 6 9.05 -30.22 38.82
N ILE A 7 7.92 -29.51 38.78
CA ILE A 7 7.30 -28.99 37.54
C ILE A 7 8.00 -27.69 37.10
N ASP A 8 8.18 -26.74 38.01
CA ASP A 8 8.87 -25.47 37.71
C ASP A 8 10.33 -25.69 37.32
N LYS A 9 10.98 -26.72 37.89
CA LYS A 9 12.33 -27.13 37.51
C LYS A 9 12.38 -27.66 36.06
N LYS A 10 11.46 -28.55 35.69
CA LYS A 10 11.33 -29.08 34.32
C LYS A 10 10.95 -28.00 33.30
N PHE A 11 10.19 -26.98 33.70
CA PHE A 11 9.85 -25.86 32.83
C PHE A 11 11.04 -24.92 32.59
N ASN A 12 11.87 -24.65 33.61
CA ASN A 12 13.11 -23.91 33.44
C ASN A 12 14.18 -24.69 32.65
N GLU A 13 14.33 -25.99 32.88
CA GLU A 13 15.23 -26.85 32.10
C GLU A 13 14.84 -26.90 30.60
N ALA A 14 13.53 -26.99 30.30
CA ALA A 14 13.02 -26.93 28.92
C ALA A 14 13.11 -25.53 28.27
N SER A 15 13.15 -24.46 29.07
CA SER A 15 13.34 -23.09 28.58
C SER A 15 14.80 -22.77 28.25
N GLN A 16 15.77 -23.46 28.85
CA GLN A 16 17.20 -23.27 28.57
C GLN A 16 17.68 -24.07 27.36
N SER A 17 16.95 -25.10 26.92
CA SER A 17 17.28 -25.92 25.74
C SER A 17 16.79 -25.35 24.39
N LEU A 18 16.46 -24.06 24.33
CA LEU A 18 15.99 -23.37 23.11
C LEU A 18 16.96 -22.31 22.57
N GLU A 19 18.15 -22.17 23.16
CA GLU A 19 19.22 -21.26 22.73
C GLU A 19 20.48 -22.00 22.21
N GLU A 20 20.30 -23.10 21.46
CA GLU A 20 21.38 -23.70 20.65
C GLU A 20 21.03 -23.68 19.15
N PRO A 21 21.96 -23.27 18.27
CA PRO A 21 21.73 -23.31 16.83
C PRO A 21 21.66 -24.76 16.33
N VAL A 22 20.70 -25.06 15.47
CA VAL A 22 20.52 -26.39 14.87
C VAL A 22 21.74 -26.72 13.99
N THR A 23 22.67 -27.52 14.53
CA THR A 23 23.85 -27.98 13.81
C THR A 23 23.50 -29.13 12.87
N PHE A 24 23.70 -28.93 11.57
CA PHE A 24 23.57 -30.00 10.58
C PHE A 24 24.73 -30.99 10.72
N GLN A 25 24.45 -32.20 11.22
CA GLN A 25 25.44 -33.27 11.30
C GLN A 25 26.04 -33.56 9.92
N GLY A 26 27.35 -33.34 9.78
CA GLY A 26 28.12 -33.64 8.56
C GLY A 26 28.95 -32.48 8.01
N PHE A 27 28.72 -31.25 8.45
CA PHE A 27 29.42 -30.07 7.91
C PHE A 27 30.94 -30.08 8.22
N ASP A 28 31.34 -30.54 9.40
CA ASP A 28 32.74 -30.60 9.83
C ASP A 28 33.61 -31.51 8.95
N LYS A 29 33.02 -32.59 8.41
CA LYS A 29 33.68 -33.49 7.44
C LYS A 29 33.88 -32.85 6.07
N VAL A 30 33.13 -31.80 5.75
CA VAL A 30 33.32 -31.00 4.52
C VAL A 30 34.42 -29.97 4.76
N TRP A 31 34.38 -29.25 5.89
CA TRP A 31 35.39 -28.25 6.24
C TRP A 31 36.79 -28.83 6.43
N ALA A 32 36.95 -29.92 7.18
CA ALA A 32 38.24 -30.59 7.33
C ALA A 32 38.85 -31.01 5.98
N LYS A 33 38.02 -31.34 4.98
CA LYS A 33 38.43 -31.75 3.63
C LYS A 33 38.70 -30.56 2.69
N VAL A 34 38.30 -29.36 3.09
CA VAL A 34 38.62 -28.08 2.44
C VAL A 34 39.91 -27.51 3.04
N GLU A 35 40.08 -27.56 4.36
CA GLU A 35 41.32 -27.18 5.05
C GLU A 35 42.50 -28.08 4.64
N GLU A 36 42.33 -29.41 4.60
CA GLU A 36 43.37 -30.34 4.11
C GLU A 36 43.79 -30.10 2.64
N LYS A 37 42.97 -29.37 1.87
CA LYS A 37 43.26 -28.94 0.50
C LYS A 37 43.83 -27.53 0.39
N LEU A 38 43.64 -26.68 1.39
CA LEU A 38 44.20 -25.34 1.46
C LEU A 38 45.63 -25.37 2.03
N ASP A 39 45.87 -26.15 3.08
CA ASP A 39 47.20 -26.26 3.72
C ASP A 39 48.28 -26.92 2.84
N LYS A 40 47.88 -27.67 1.81
CA LYS A 40 48.82 -28.35 0.89
C LYS A 40 49.49 -27.43 -0.14
N LYS A 41 49.39 -26.10 -0.01
CA LYS A 41 49.90 -25.18 -1.05
C LYS A 41 50.59 -23.90 -0.57
N GLU A 42 51.24 -23.90 0.58
CA GLU A 42 52.17 -22.81 0.91
C GLU A 42 53.38 -23.27 1.74
N ASP A 43 54.49 -23.59 1.05
CA ASP A 43 55.78 -23.81 1.72
C ASP A 43 56.96 -23.31 0.87
N LYS A 44 57.29 -22.01 1.05
CA LYS A 44 58.65 -21.43 0.91
C LYS A 44 58.67 -19.95 1.33
N LYS A 45 59.60 -19.59 2.22
CA LYS A 45 59.69 -18.26 2.87
C LYS A 45 60.54 -17.24 2.10
N ARG A 46 60.02 -16.01 2.04
CA ARG A 46 60.69 -14.67 2.11
C ARG A 46 61.99 -14.39 1.32
N ILE A 47 61.93 -13.44 0.38
CA ILE A 47 62.85 -12.27 0.24
C ILE A 47 62.00 -11.05 -0.26
N VAL A 48 62.42 -9.80 0.03
CA VAL A 48 61.83 -8.48 -0.35
C VAL A 48 62.86 -7.70 -1.22
N PRO A 49 62.59 -6.57 -1.93
CA PRO A 49 61.35 -5.84 -2.27
C PRO A 49 61.25 -5.45 -3.79
N ILE A 50 60.46 -4.41 -4.13
CA ILE A 50 60.43 -3.54 -5.36
C ILE A 50 59.10 -3.60 -6.17
N TRP A 51 58.80 -2.49 -6.87
CA TRP A 51 57.48 -1.98 -7.31
C TRP A 51 56.80 -2.67 -8.53
N PHE A 52 55.50 -2.36 -8.68
CA PHE A 52 54.55 -2.50 -9.82
C PHE A 52 55.12 -2.49 -11.28
N PRO A 53 54.39 -2.94 -12.34
CA PRO A 53 52.95 -3.34 -12.42
C PRO A 53 52.61 -4.55 -13.35
N TYR A 54 51.78 -5.53 -12.93
CA TYR A 54 51.14 -6.47 -13.87
C TYR A 54 49.73 -6.93 -13.46
N GLY A 55 48.70 -6.31 -14.06
CA GLY A 55 47.27 -6.58 -13.76
C GLY A 55 46.43 -7.06 -14.95
N ILE A 56 47.04 -7.62 -16.01
CA ILE A 56 46.33 -8.04 -17.24
C ILE A 56 46.46 -9.54 -17.56
N ALA A 57 47.47 -10.25 -17.02
CA ALA A 57 47.75 -11.64 -17.39
C ALA A 57 46.86 -12.72 -16.71
N ALA A 58 46.26 -12.43 -15.53
CA ALA A 58 45.53 -13.44 -14.76
C ALA A 58 44.16 -13.82 -15.35
N SER A 59 43.52 -12.90 -16.07
CA SER A 59 42.15 -13.05 -16.59
C SER A 59 42.05 -14.00 -17.79
N LEU A 60 43.17 -14.28 -18.47
CA LEU A 60 43.21 -15.09 -19.69
C LEU A 60 43.31 -16.61 -19.44
N ILE A 61 43.71 -17.03 -18.24
CA ILE A 61 43.91 -18.46 -17.92
C ILE A 61 42.62 -19.12 -17.40
N ILE A 62 41.70 -18.36 -16.81
CA ILE A 62 40.39 -18.88 -16.37
C ILE A 62 39.42 -19.05 -17.58
N GLY A 63 39.59 -18.27 -18.64
CA GLY A 63 38.75 -18.35 -19.85
C GLY A 63 38.94 -19.62 -20.69
N LEU A 64 40.10 -20.28 -20.63
CA LEU A 64 40.42 -21.44 -21.48
C LEU A 64 40.05 -22.81 -20.86
N GLY A 65 39.91 -22.90 -19.53
CA GLY A 65 39.51 -24.16 -18.88
C GLY A 65 38.05 -24.57 -19.17
N SER A 66 37.18 -23.59 -19.43
CA SER A 66 35.73 -23.79 -19.60
C SER A 66 35.32 -24.33 -20.97
N PHE A 67 36.23 -24.32 -21.96
CA PHE A 67 35.95 -24.80 -23.32
C PHE A 67 36.40 -26.25 -23.58
N TYR A 68 37.15 -26.88 -22.66
CA TYR A 68 37.72 -28.22 -22.90
C TYR A 68 36.78 -29.39 -22.54
N PHE A 69 35.65 -29.13 -21.87
CA PHE A 69 34.73 -30.17 -21.39
C PHE A 69 33.40 -30.29 -22.15
N ILE A 70 33.21 -29.54 -23.25
CA ILE A 70 32.03 -29.67 -24.14
C ILE A 70 32.48 -30.12 -25.54
N ASN A 71 33.21 -31.25 -25.63
CA ASN A 71 33.22 -32.04 -26.86
C ASN A 71 33.73 -33.49 -26.66
N LYS A 72 32.84 -34.43 -26.31
CA LYS A 72 32.89 -35.82 -26.78
C LYS A 72 31.61 -36.59 -26.44
N ASN A 73 30.95 -37.10 -27.46
CA ASN A 73 30.04 -38.23 -27.33
C ASN A 73 30.87 -39.52 -27.31
N ASP A 74 30.54 -40.47 -26.43
CA ASP A 74 30.53 -41.91 -26.73
C ASP A 74 29.82 -42.70 -25.63
N VAL A 75 29.32 -43.89 -25.97
CA VAL A 75 28.31 -44.66 -25.23
C VAL A 75 28.91 -45.82 -24.44
N SER A 76 28.40 -46.11 -23.22
CA SER A 76 28.46 -47.46 -22.62
C SER A 76 27.46 -47.69 -21.47
N GLU A 77 27.04 -48.95 -21.34
CA GLU A 77 26.17 -49.52 -20.28
C GLU A 77 27.02 -50.12 -19.12
N ILE A 78 26.50 -50.56 -17.95
CA ILE A 78 25.13 -50.92 -17.51
C ILE A 78 24.98 -50.68 -15.98
N GLY A 79 23.76 -50.63 -15.42
CA GLY A 79 23.60 -50.85 -13.96
C GLY A 79 22.33 -50.31 -13.27
N LYS A 80 21.31 -51.18 -13.07
CA LYS A 80 20.19 -50.93 -12.13
C LYS A 80 20.38 -51.74 -10.84
N PRO A 81 19.93 -51.22 -9.69
CA PRO A 81 18.93 -51.96 -8.91
C PRO A 81 17.76 -51.08 -8.43
N ALA A 82 16.73 -51.72 -7.87
CA ALA A 82 15.37 -51.17 -7.72
C ALA A 82 14.95 -50.90 -6.26
N ILE A 83 13.93 -50.05 -6.08
CA ILE A 83 13.07 -50.04 -4.89
C ILE A 83 11.58 -49.96 -5.29
N VAL A 84 10.88 -51.05 -4.96
CA VAL A 84 9.45 -51.24 -4.59
C VAL A 84 8.37 -50.24 -5.05
N GLN A 85 7.35 -50.80 -5.71
CA GLN A 85 6.06 -50.16 -6.02
C GLN A 85 5.09 -50.17 -4.82
N ASN A 86 4.19 -49.20 -4.77
CA ASN A 86 2.86 -49.38 -4.17
C ASN A 86 1.80 -48.88 -5.17
N THR A 87 0.81 -49.72 -5.47
CA THR A 87 -0.09 -49.58 -6.63
C THR A 87 -1.49 -49.12 -6.24
N VAL A 88 -1.99 -48.06 -6.89
CA VAL A 88 -3.43 -47.88 -7.18
C VAL A 88 -3.57 -47.26 -8.57
N SER A 89 -4.25 -47.96 -9.49
CA SER A 89 -4.46 -47.50 -10.87
C SER A 89 -5.86 -46.90 -11.07
N PRO A 90 -5.99 -45.71 -11.68
CA PRO A 90 -7.24 -45.29 -12.32
C PRO A 90 -7.30 -45.80 -13.77
N LYS A 91 -8.48 -46.26 -14.21
CA LYS A 91 -8.72 -46.75 -15.57
C LYS A 91 -8.69 -45.61 -16.60
N THR A 92 -8.00 -45.82 -17.72
CA THR A 92 -8.05 -44.94 -18.90
C THR A 92 -9.38 -45.12 -19.65
N ASN A 93 -10.11 -44.02 -19.87
CA ASN A 93 -11.32 -44.02 -20.71
C ASN A 93 -10.95 -43.88 -22.20
N SER A 94 -11.54 -44.73 -23.05
CA SER A 94 -11.28 -44.79 -24.49
C SER A 94 -11.67 -43.53 -25.28
N ASN A 95 -12.47 -42.63 -24.70
CA ASN A 95 -12.93 -41.41 -25.35
C ASN A 95 -11.84 -40.33 -25.54
N VAL A 96 -10.71 -40.43 -24.84
CA VAL A 96 -9.63 -39.44 -24.97
C VAL A 96 -8.87 -39.61 -26.28
N GLN A 97 -8.66 -40.86 -26.73
CA GLN A 97 -7.93 -41.15 -27.98
C GLN A 97 -8.69 -40.76 -29.25
N THR A 98 -10.03 -40.77 -29.22
CA THR A 98 -10.88 -40.34 -30.34
C THR A 98 -11.01 -38.82 -30.46
N ILE A 99 -10.89 -38.08 -29.34
CA ILE A 99 -10.83 -36.61 -29.38
C ILE A 99 -9.49 -36.17 -29.98
N ASP A 100 -8.38 -36.78 -29.55
CA ASP A 100 -7.02 -36.40 -29.98
C ASP A 100 -6.81 -36.59 -31.50
N SER A 101 -7.33 -37.68 -32.08
CA SER A 101 -7.29 -37.90 -33.54
C SER A 101 -8.19 -36.95 -34.33
N THR A 102 -9.35 -36.57 -33.78
CA THR A 102 -10.27 -35.61 -34.40
C THR A 102 -9.68 -34.20 -34.41
N VAL A 103 -9.09 -33.76 -33.30
CA VAL A 103 -8.39 -32.46 -33.19
C VAL A 103 -7.22 -32.41 -34.18
N LYS A 104 -6.41 -33.47 -34.25
CA LYS A 104 -5.27 -33.52 -35.17
C LYS A 104 -5.70 -33.45 -36.64
N SER A 105 -6.77 -34.16 -37.03
CA SER A 105 -7.32 -34.09 -38.40
C SER A 105 -7.86 -32.71 -38.78
N ASN A 106 -8.45 -31.98 -37.82
CA ASN A 106 -8.93 -30.62 -38.06
C ASN A 106 -7.77 -29.62 -38.21
N ILE A 107 -6.72 -29.74 -37.40
CA ILE A 107 -5.49 -28.92 -37.52
C ILE A 107 -4.81 -29.15 -38.88
N GLU A 108 -4.71 -30.40 -39.34
CA GLU A 108 -4.14 -30.72 -40.66
C GLU A 108 -4.96 -30.09 -41.81
N LYS A 109 -6.30 -30.08 -41.71
CA LYS A 109 -7.18 -29.41 -42.68
C LYS A 109 -7.03 -27.90 -42.70
N GLU A 110 -6.89 -27.25 -41.54
CA GLU A 110 -6.64 -25.79 -41.48
C GLU A 110 -5.27 -25.42 -42.06
N ILE A 111 -4.24 -26.24 -41.83
CA ILE A 111 -2.90 -26.02 -42.38
C ILE A 111 -2.90 -26.10 -43.92
N ASP A 112 -3.61 -27.06 -44.51
CA ASP A 112 -3.71 -27.16 -45.97
C ASP A 112 -4.61 -26.08 -46.59
N ALA A 113 -5.67 -25.65 -45.90
CA ALA A 113 -6.46 -24.49 -46.32
C ALA A 113 -5.61 -23.20 -46.37
N GLN A 114 -4.70 -22.99 -45.42
CA GLN A 114 -3.82 -21.82 -45.39
C GLN A 114 -2.71 -21.83 -46.47
N LYS A 115 -2.36 -22.99 -47.03
CA LYS A 115 -1.38 -23.09 -48.13
C LYS A 115 -1.95 -22.62 -49.47
N GLN A 116 -3.26 -22.75 -49.70
CA GLN A 116 -3.87 -22.36 -50.99
C GLN A 116 -4.06 -20.84 -51.18
N VAL A 117 -3.91 -20.04 -50.11
CA VAL A 117 -4.16 -18.57 -50.15
C VAL A 117 -2.89 -17.75 -50.51
N ARG A 118 -1.72 -18.39 -50.67
CA ARG A 118 -0.46 -17.70 -50.99
C ARG A 118 -0.06 -17.82 -52.46
N ASN A 119 -0.84 -17.22 -53.36
CA ASN A 119 -0.36 -16.88 -54.70
C ASN A 119 -1.21 -15.76 -55.34
N PRO A 120 -0.74 -14.50 -55.40
CA PRO A 120 -1.31 -13.47 -56.25
C PRO A 120 -0.58 -13.43 -57.60
N GLU A 121 -1.31 -13.69 -58.69
CA GLU A 121 -0.82 -13.48 -60.06
C GLU A 121 -0.61 -11.98 -60.34
N ILE A 122 0.36 -11.69 -61.22
CA ILE A 122 0.69 -10.33 -61.65
C ILE A 122 -0.31 -9.88 -62.71
N LEU A 123 -1.11 -8.85 -62.41
CA LEU A 123 -1.93 -8.15 -63.40
C LEU A 123 -1.24 -6.85 -63.83
N ALA A 124 -0.91 -6.77 -65.12
CA ALA A 124 -0.39 -5.56 -65.74
C ALA A 124 -1.50 -4.50 -65.89
N TYR A 125 -1.13 -3.22 -65.73
CA TYR A 125 -1.96 -2.09 -66.13
C TYR A 125 -1.42 -1.47 -67.41
N GLU A 126 -2.34 -1.11 -68.30
CA GLU A 126 -2.09 -0.66 -69.67
C GLU A 126 -2.08 0.87 -69.74
N ASP A 127 -1.11 1.47 -70.43
CA ASP A 127 -0.96 2.93 -70.53
C ASP A 127 -2.07 3.56 -71.39
N VAL A 128 -2.77 4.57 -70.83
CA VAL A 128 -3.73 5.40 -71.59
C VAL A 128 -3.28 6.85 -71.63
N VAL A 129 -3.03 7.33 -72.85
CA VAL A 129 -2.53 8.67 -73.17
C VAL A 129 -3.64 9.74 -73.02
N PRO A 130 -3.39 10.88 -72.35
CA PRO A 130 -4.35 11.98 -72.30
C PRO A 130 -4.27 12.87 -73.55
N THR A 131 -5.41 13.18 -74.15
CA THR A 131 -5.56 14.21 -75.20
C THR A 131 -6.35 15.43 -74.67
N PRO A 132 -6.09 16.66 -75.16
CA PRO A 132 -6.50 17.88 -74.48
C PRO A 132 -7.86 18.42 -74.96
N VAL A 133 -8.62 19.04 -74.06
CA VAL A 133 -9.79 19.87 -74.39
C VAL A 133 -9.67 21.25 -73.72
N ARG A 134 -10.19 22.28 -74.40
CA ARG A 134 -9.80 23.69 -74.27
C ARG A 134 -10.91 24.53 -73.60
N ASN A 135 -10.50 25.53 -72.81
CA ASN A 135 -11.36 26.46 -72.08
C ASN A 135 -12.38 27.23 -72.95
N THR A 136 -13.51 27.60 -72.34
CA THR A 136 -14.19 28.90 -72.54
C THR A 136 -14.62 29.48 -71.18
N VAL A 137 -14.58 30.81 -71.06
CA VAL A 137 -14.86 31.61 -69.84
C VAL A 137 -15.65 32.87 -70.30
N PRO A 138 -16.64 33.35 -69.52
CA PRO A 138 -16.56 34.70 -68.91
C PRO A 138 -17.02 34.66 -67.42
N GLU A 139 -16.20 35.07 -66.45
CA GLU A 139 -15.90 36.45 -66.00
C GLU A 139 -16.98 37.16 -65.17
N THR A 140 -16.73 37.36 -63.87
CA THR A 140 -16.60 38.71 -63.25
C THR A 140 -16.11 38.65 -61.78
N ASN A 141 -14.89 39.14 -61.55
CA ASN A 141 -14.46 40.18 -60.58
C ASN A 141 -15.18 40.34 -59.21
N LYS A 142 -14.50 40.62 -58.07
CA LYS A 142 -13.08 41.03 -57.83
C LYS A 142 -12.64 40.75 -56.37
N GLN A 143 -11.33 40.75 -56.13
CA GLN A 143 -10.66 40.47 -54.83
C GLN A 143 -10.67 41.66 -53.85
N ILE A 144 -10.37 41.41 -52.55
CA ILE A 144 -9.13 41.88 -51.86
C ILE A 144 -9.05 41.30 -50.41
N TYR A 145 -7.84 41.15 -49.88
CA TYR A 145 -7.47 40.58 -48.56
C TYR A 145 -7.73 41.54 -47.38
N PHE A 146 -7.84 41.03 -46.13
CA PHE A 146 -6.80 41.15 -45.08
C PHE A 146 -7.21 40.66 -43.67
N SER A 147 -6.18 40.19 -42.94
CA SER A 147 -5.95 40.25 -41.48
C SER A 147 -6.93 39.62 -40.47
N SER A 148 -6.34 38.86 -39.54
CA SER A 148 -6.84 38.58 -38.20
C SER A 148 -6.28 39.59 -37.20
N ASP A 149 -7.12 40.20 -36.34
CA ASP A 149 -6.60 40.80 -35.11
C ASP A 149 -7.64 40.92 -33.98
N SER A 150 -7.24 40.43 -32.81
CA SER A 150 -7.22 41.12 -31.50
C SER A 150 -8.30 42.18 -31.17
N TYR A 151 -9.08 41.94 -30.12
CA TYR A 151 -9.80 42.98 -29.38
C TYR A 151 -9.26 43.13 -27.95
N TYR A 152 -8.46 44.18 -27.74
CA TYR A 152 -8.37 44.88 -26.46
C TYR A 152 -9.36 46.06 -26.48
N ILE A 153 -9.92 46.42 -25.32
CA ILE A 153 -10.48 47.75 -25.10
C ILE A 153 -9.86 48.33 -23.83
N GLU A 154 -9.22 49.48 -23.96
CA GLU A 154 -8.60 50.23 -22.87
C GLU A 154 -9.54 51.29 -22.25
N LYS A 155 -9.08 51.83 -21.11
CA LYS A 155 -9.75 52.80 -20.23
C LYS A 155 -9.99 54.18 -20.87
N SER A 156 -11.08 54.82 -20.44
CA SER A 156 -11.15 56.23 -20.01
C SER A 156 -12.50 56.46 -19.28
N ASN A 157 -12.72 57.42 -18.38
CA ASN A 157 -11.85 58.39 -17.71
C ASN A 157 -12.50 58.87 -16.39
N SER A 158 -11.70 59.45 -15.47
CA SER A 158 -12.05 60.51 -14.47
C SER A 158 -13.36 60.42 -13.65
N ILE A 159 -13.36 60.54 -12.31
CA ILE A 159 -13.12 61.79 -11.55
C ILE A 159 -12.84 61.44 -10.06
N SER A 160 -12.07 62.30 -9.39
CA SER A 160 -11.73 62.23 -7.97
C SER A 160 -12.77 62.87 -7.03
N SER A 161 -12.88 62.38 -5.80
CA SER A 161 -12.89 63.25 -4.60
C SER A 161 -12.67 62.46 -3.30
N ASN A 162 -11.93 63.08 -2.38
CA ASN A 162 -11.65 62.57 -1.05
C ASN A 162 -12.91 62.57 -0.17
N THR A 163 -12.95 61.74 0.88
CA THR A 163 -13.12 62.23 2.27
C THR A 163 -12.54 61.20 3.24
N THR A 164 -11.97 61.71 4.33
CA THR A 164 -11.16 61.00 5.33
C THR A 164 -11.86 60.87 6.69
N LEU A 165 -11.42 59.88 7.47
CA LEU A 165 -11.26 59.87 8.94
C LEU A 165 -12.47 59.59 9.87
N ASN A 166 -12.12 58.86 10.95
CA ASN A 166 -12.70 58.78 12.30
C ASN A 166 -14.07 58.08 12.50
N GLU A 167 -14.37 57.45 13.64
CA GLU A 167 -13.57 56.84 14.74
C GLU A 167 -14.52 55.92 15.57
N ILE A 168 -13.97 54.93 16.27
CA ILE A 168 -14.38 54.37 17.59
C ILE A 168 -15.89 54.25 17.93
N TYR A 169 -16.35 53.03 18.24
CA TYR A 169 -17.02 52.75 19.53
C TYR A 169 -16.87 51.27 19.93
N GLU A 170 -16.68 51.02 21.23
CA GLU A 170 -16.63 49.70 21.86
C GLU A 170 -18.00 49.29 22.45
N ASP A 171 -18.14 47.97 22.60
CA ASP A 171 -18.75 47.25 23.74
C ASP A 171 -20.22 46.80 23.76
N THR A 172 -20.41 45.71 24.52
CA THR A 172 -21.62 45.09 25.10
C THR A 172 -22.63 44.31 24.23
N ASP A 173 -22.59 42.99 24.43
CA ASP A 173 -23.68 42.11 24.91
C ASP A 173 -25.06 42.01 24.20
N GLY A 174 -25.39 40.76 23.81
CA GLY A 174 -26.58 40.09 24.36
C GLY A 174 -27.90 40.12 23.57
N ASP A 175 -28.30 38.95 23.05
CA ASP A 175 -29.63 38.63 22.47
C ASP A 175 -30.13 39.50 21.28
N GLY A 176 -31.17 39.17 20.50
CA GLY A 176 -31.92 37.92 20.38
C GLY A 176 -32.99 37.99 19.25
N VAL A 177 -32.85 37.14 18.22
CA VAL A 177 -33.92 36.67 17.30
C VAL A 177 -34.46 37.65 16.19
N LEU A 178 -33.97 37.40 14.96
CA LEU A 178 -34.66 37.35 13.65
C LEU A 178 -35.65 38.46 13.18
N ASP A 179 -35.31 39.11 12.05
CA ASP A 179 -36.16 39.04 10.84
C ASP A 179 -35.31 39.12 9.55
N LYS A 180 -35.95 38.90 8.39
CA LYS A 180 -35.35 38.54 7.09
C LYS A 180 -34.93 39.73 6.23
N ASP A 181 -33.83 39.58 5.50
CA ASP A 181 -33.83 39.61 4.03
C ASP A 181 -32.49 39.12 3.45
N ASN A 182 -32.48 37.91 2.88
CA ASN A 182 -31.29 37.31 2.27
C ASN A 182 -31.14 37.76 0.81
N LYS A 183 -30.03 38.42 0.48
CA LYS A 183 -29.53 38.47 -0.91
C LYS A 183 -28.60 37.30 -1.15
N GLU A 184 -28.92 36.51 -2.18
CA GLU A 184 -28.17 35.31 -2.56
C GLU A 184 -26.74 35.63 -2.99
N THR A 185 -25.75 35.05 -2.31
CA THR A 185 -24.43 34.81 -2.89
C THR A 185 -24.38 33.38 -3.42
N LYS A 186 -24.16 33.22 -4.73
CA LYS A 186 -23.95 31.89 -5.34
C LYS A 186 -22.78 31.17 -4.68
N ILE A 187 -23.09 30.08 -3.99
CA ILE A 187 -22.14 29.04 -3.61
C ILE A 187 -22.31 27.92 -4.63
N GLU A 188 -21.22 27.48 -5.27
CA GLU A 188 -21.27 26.31 -6.15
C GLU A 188 -21.49 25.04 -5.35
N GLU A 189 -22.35 24.18 -5.88
CA GLU A 189 -23.03 23.09 -5.16
C GLU A 189 -22.07 21.96 -4.74
N VAL A 190 -21.79 21.87 -3.44
CA VAL A 190 -21.17 20.67 -2.86
C VAL A 190 -22.27 19.64 -2.61
N VAL A 191 -22.38 18.66 -3.53
CA VAL A 191 -23.37 17.58 -3.44
C VAL A 191 -23.03 16.62 -2.28
N LEU A 192 -23.55 16.94 -1.09
CA LEU A 192 -23.56 16.04 0.07
C LEU A 192 -24.59 14.92 -0.16
N ILE A 193 -24.13 13.79 -0.70
CA ILE A 193 -24.94 12.56 -0.76
C ILE A 193 -25.11 12.01 0.66
N GLY A 194 -26.24 12.34 1.28
CA GLY A 194 -26.63 11.79 2.58
C GLY A 194 -26.93 10.29 2.49
N TYR A 195 -25.95 9.45 2.83
CA TYR A 195 -26.13 8.00 2.87
C TYR A 195 -27.07 7.57 4.00
N LYS A 196 -28.31 7.24 3.63
CA LYS A 196 -29.26 6.56 4.52
C LYS A 196 -28.79 5.13 4.76
N THR A 197 -28.22 4.86 5.92
CA THR A 197 -27.67 3.55 6.28
C THR A 197 -28.77 2.49 6.40
N THR A 198 -28.78 1.54 5.46
CA THR A 198 -29.66 0.37 5.54
C THR A 198 -28.94 -0.76 6.26
N THR A 199 -29.43 -1.16 7.42
CA THR A 199 -28.77 -2.17 8.26
C THR A 199 -28.99 -3.59 7.71
N LYS A 200 -28.02 -4.12 6.96
CA LYS A 200 -27.94 -5.58 6.73
C LYS A 200 -27.43 -6.25 8.01
N GLN A 201 -28.22 -7.15 8.59
CA GLN A 201 -27.78 -8.00 9.70
C GLN A 201 -26.89 -9.12 9.18
N SER A 202 -25.58 -9.03 9.40
CA SER A 202 -24.64 -10.12 9.14
C SER A 202 -24.65 -11.10 10.32
N ALA A 203 -25.05 -12.35 10.07
CA ALA A 203 -25.24 -13.36 11.11
C ALA A 203 -23.93 -14.09 11.46
N VAL A 204 -23.28 -13.69 12.56
CA VAL A 204 -22.24 -14.48 13.24
C VAL A 204 -22.79 -15.18 14.50
N THR A 205 -23.89 -14.66 15.05
CA THR A 205 -24.58 -15.19 16.24
C THR A 205 -25.93 -15.80 15.85
N SER A 206 -26.15 -17.07 16.17
CA SER A 206 -27.47 -17.70 16.05
C SER A 206 -28.31 -17.34 17.28
N THR A 207 -29.33 -16.48 17.09
CA THR A 207 -30.28 -16.10 18.14
C THR A 207 -31.66 -16.70 17.88
N MET A 208 -32.27 -17.27 18.91
CA MET A 208 -33.67 -17.71 18.91
C MET A 208 -34.43 -16.97 20.01
N LYS A 209 -35.55 -16.34 19.64
CA LYS A 209 -36.54 -15.80 20.59
C LYS A 209 -37.74 -16.74 20.62
N LEU A 210 -38.04 -17.35 21.77
CA LEU A 210 -39.26 -18.17 21.93
C LEU A 210 -40.45 -17.25 22.24
N SER A 211 -41.14 -16.80 21.20
CA SER A 211 -42.48 -16.20 21.35
C SER A 211 -43.47 -17.27 21.81
N ALA A 212 -44.12 -17.05 22.94
CA ALA A 212 -45.12 -17.98 23.46
C ALA A 212 -46.44 -17.86 22.68
N ALA A 213 -46.52 -18.52 21.53
CA ALA A 213 -47.75 -18.73 20.76
C ALA A 213 -48.07 -20.23 20.74
N ASN A 214 -49.07 -20.60 21.54
CA ASN A 214 -49.79 -21.88 21.61
C ASN A 214 -49.25 -23.03 20.73
N ASN A 215 -48.55 -23.97 21.37
CA ASN A 215 -48.23 -25.27 20.77
C ASN A 215 -49.47 -26.19 20.78
N THR A 216 -50.57 -25.76 20.16
CA THR A 216 -51.75 -26.58 19.90
C THR A 216 -51.52 -27.38 18.63
N ILE A 217 -51.34 -28.69 18.77
CA ILE A 217 -51.24 -29.62 17.64
C ILE A 217 -52.60 -29.63 16.91
N SER A 218 -52.70 -28.85 15.84
CA SER A 218 -53.84 -28.88 14.92
C SER A 218 -53.75 -30.17 14.10
N SER A 219 -54.23 -31.27 14.69
CA SER A 219 -54.40 -32.54 13.99
C SER A 219 -55.34 -32.33 12.80
N GLN A 220 -54.84 -32.58 11.59
CA GLN A 220 -55.68 -32.60 10.38
C GLN A 220 -56.60 -33.84 10.41
N ARG A 221 -57.72 -33.75 11.13
CA ARG A 221 -58.84 -34.66 10.89
C ARG A 221 -59.47 -34.31 9.55
N ARG A 222 -59.19 -35.13 8.52
CA ARG A 222 -60.06 -35.17 7.33
C ARG A 222 -61.38 -35.83 7.71
N ASN A 223 -62.45 -35.34 7.09
CA ASN A 223 -63.82 -35.79 7.38
C ASN A 223 -64.01 -37.29 7.09
N TYR A 224 -64.56 -37.99 8.09
CA TYR A 224 -65.39 -39.18 7.92
C TYR A 224 -66.56 -39.03 8.91
N PRO A 225 -67.82 -39.26 8.50
CA PRO A 225 -68.93 -39.24 9.43
C PRO A 225 -68.99 -40.57 10.19
N ASP A 226 -69.06 -40.52 11.53
CA ASP A 226 -70.18 -41.05 12.34
C ASP A 226 -69.81 -41.16 13.85
N GLN A 227 -70.83 -41.19 14.70
CA GLN A 227 -70.88 -41.68 16.09
C GLN A 227 -69.96 -41.07 17.18
N SER A 228 -70.57 -40.15 17.93
CA SER A 228 -70.77 -40.18 19.40
C SER A 228 -69.77 -40.87 20.36
N LYS A 229 -69.42 -40.14 21.44
CA LYS A 229 -68.97 -40.61 22.77
C LYS A 229 -67.71 -41.49 22.84
N LEU A 230 -66.64 -40.94 23.44
CA LEU A 230 -66.27 -41.31 24.82
C LEU A 230 -65.29 -40.30 25.43
N ASP A 231 -65.41 -40.06 26.73
CA ASP A 231 -64.47 -39.24 27.51
C ASP A 231 -63.17 -39.99 27.82
N GLY A 232 -62.08 -39.22 28.01
CA GLY A 232 -60.95 -39.62 28.85
C GLY A 232 -59.74 -40.26 28.16
N TYR A 233 -58.80 -39.43 27.70
CA TYR A 233 -57.37 -39.75 27.82
C TYR A 233 -56.55 -38.46 28.00
N ILE A 234 -55.76 -38.40 29.07
CA ILE A 234 -54.86 -37.25 29.33
C ILE A 234 -53.57 -37.48 28.55
N ASP A 235 -53.26 -36.59 27.61
CA ASP A 235 -51.99 -36.61 26.89
C ASP A 235 -50.92 -35.77 27.62
N HIS A 236 -49.82 -36.42 27.97
CA HIS A 236 -48.61 -35.80 28.49
C HIS A 236 -47.38 -36.39 27.79
N PRO A 237 -46.76 -35.62 26.89
CA PRO A 237 -45.34 -35.71 26.62
C PRO A 237 -44.69 -34.36 26.93
N SER A 238 -43.92 -34.29 28.02
CA SER A 238 -43.14 -33.10 28.36
C SER A 238 -42.03 -32.88 27.33
N ALA A 239 -42.19 -31.90 26.45
CA ALA A 239 -41.16 -31.53 25.49
C ALA A 239 -39.88 -31.05 26.20
N ASN A 240 -38.83 -31.87 26.16
CA ASN A 240 -37.52 -31.53 26.72
C ASN A 240 -36.87 -30.39 25.91
N VAL A 241 -36.25 -29.40 26.57
CA VAL A 241 -35.67 -28.19 25.93
C VAL A 241 -34.74 -28.55 24.76
N LEU A 242 -34.01 -29.66 24.90
CA LEU A 242 -33.10 -30.21 23.89
C LEU A 242 -33.77 -30.50 22.53
N ASN A 243 -35.04 -30.95 22.53
CA ASN A 243 -35.76 -31.31 21.30
C ASN A 243 -36.23 -30.06 20.53
N ILE A 244 -36.38 -28.92 21.20
CA ILE A 244 -36.75 -27.64 20.58
C ILE A 244 -35.51 -26.94 19.98
N ALA A 245 -34.34 -27.11 20.61
CA ALA A 245 -33.07 -26.57 20.11
C ALA A 245 -32.56 -27.30 18.85
N GLN A 246 -32.96 -28.57 18.64
CA GLN A 246 -32.51 -29.40 17.53
C GLN A 246 -33.04 -28.86 16.18
N GLY A 247 -32.13 -28.48 15.29
CA GLY A 247 -32.46 -28.01 13.94
C GLY A 247 -32.81 -26.51 13.81
N GLN A 248 -33.06 -25.79 14.91
CA GLN A 248 -33.35 -24.36 14.88
C GLN A 248 -32.15 -23.45 15.26
N LEU A 249 -31.09 -24.00 15.84
CA LEU A 249 -29.83 -23.29 16.11
C LEU A 249 -28.75 -23.76 15.12
N ALA A 250 -28.41 -22.90 14.16
CA ALA A 250 -27.43 -23.24 13.13
C ALA A 250 -26.07 -23.60 13.75
N GLY A 251 -25.52 -24.76 13.38
CA GLY A 251 -24.22 -25.25 13.89
C GLY A 251 -24.23 -25.79 15.32
N VAL A 252 -25.38 -26.19 15.86
CA VAL A 252 -25.47 -27.03 17.08
C VAL A 252 -25.84 -28.45 16.67
N ASN A 253 -25.02 -29.44 17.03
CA ASN A 253 -25.32 -30.85 16.84
C ASN A 253 -25.66 -31.49 18.19
N ILE A 254 -26.74 -32.28 18.24
CA ILE A 254 -27.23 -32.94 19.45
C ILE A 254 -27.26 -34.44 19.17
N SER A 255 -26.40 -35.19 19.86
CA SER A 255 -26.33 -36.64 19.77
C SER A 255 -26.96 -37.28 21.01
N VAL A 256 -28.03 -38.06 20.79
CA VAL A 256 -28.63 -38.92 21.82
C VAL A 256 -27.87 -40.23 21.87
N GLY A 257 -27.38 -40.60 23.07
CA GLY A 257 -26.69 -41.87 23.28
C GLY A 257 -27.64 -43.06 23.10
N THR A 258 -27.16 -44.09 22.41
CA THR A 258 -27.95 -45.25 21.95
C THR A 258 -28.78 -45.95 23.04
N GLY A 259 -30.04 -46.22 22.74
CA GLY A 259 -30.80 -47.38 23.23
C GLY A 259 -31.48 -47.29 24.61
N ASN A 260 -30.87 -46.66 25.61
CA ASN A 260 -31.38 -46.73 26.99
C ASN A 260 -32.30 -45.55 27.36
N PRO A 261 -33.52 -45.79 27.89
CA PRO A 261 -34.35 -44.76 28.50
C PRO A 261 -33.59 -44.04 29.62
N GLY A 262 -33.46 -42.71 29.51
CA GLY A 262 -32.69 -41.89 30.46
C GLY A 262 -31.24 -41.61 30.06
N SER A 263 -30.77 -42.03 28.87
CA SER A 263 -29.43 -41.66 28.39
C SER A 263 -29.28 -40.13 28.25
N THR A 264 -28.14 -39.59 28.69
CA THR A 264 -27.88 -38.14 28.67
C THR A 264 -27.46 -37.68 27.27
N PRO A 265 -28.19 -36.77 26.60
CA PRO A 265 -27.78 -36.24 25.31
C PRO A 265 -26.53 -35.35 25.43
N ILE A 266 -25.67 -35.43 24.41
CA ILE A 266 -24.45 -34.64 24.26
C ILE A 266 -24.71 -33.55 23.24
N ILE A 267 -24.51 -32.29 23.62
CA ILE A 267 -24.56 -31.12 22.73
C ILE A 267 -23.14 -30.76 22.32
N THR A 268 -22.92 -30.51 21.03
CA THR A 268 -21.62 -30.18 20.46
C THR A 268 -21.78 -29.03 19.46
N ILE A 269 -21.05 -27.92 19.69
CA ILE A 269 -21.16 -26.67 18.90
C ILE A 269 -19.99 -26.52 17.90
N ARG A 270 -18.85 -27.16 18.19
CA ARG A 270 -17.72 -27.34 17.26
C ARG A 270 -17.36 -28.82 17.19
N GLY A 271 -16.96 -29.29 16.00
CA GLY A 271 -16.56 -30.69 15.79
C GLY A 271 -15.42 -31.13 16.73
N LYS A 272 -15.28 -32.44 16.96
CA LYS A 272 -14.29 -32.99 17.91
C LYS A 272 -12.85 -32.59 17.52
N GLY A 273 -12.28 -31.62 18.21
CA GLY A 273 -10.88 -31.19 18.04
C GLY A 273 -9.83 -32.11 18.68
N SER A 274 -10.25 -33.13 19.44
CA SER A 274 -9.41 -34.18 20.00
C SER A 274 -10.25 -35.42 20.26
N LEU A 275 -9.65 -36.61 20.11
CA LEU A 275 -10.32 -37.90 20.33
C LEU A 275 -10.76 -38.11 21.79
N ASN A 276 -10.06 -37.49 22.75
CA ASN A 276 -10.27 -37.65 24.20
C ASN A 276 -10.70 -36.36 24.93
N GLY A 277 -10.98 -35.27 24.21
CA GLY A 277 -11.33 -33.97 24.81
C GLY A 277 -12.80 -33.88 25.27
N ASN A 278 -13.06 -33.23 26.42
CA ASN A 278 -14.43 -32.82 26.77
C ASN A 278 -14.91 -31.77 25.76
N THR A 279 -16.03 -32.04 25.10
CA THR A 279 -16.61 -31.24 24.01
C THR A 279 -17.92 -30.54 24.40
N GLN A 280 -18.32 -30.59 25.67
CA GLN A 280 -19.52 -29.90 26.14
C GLN A 280 -19.33 -28.38 26.13
N PRO A 281 -20.34 -27.60 25.66
CA PRO A 281 -20.32 -26.15 25.74
C PRO A 281 -20.61 -25.65 27.16
N LEU A 282 -20.27 -24.39 27.42
CA LEU A 282 -20.65 -23.71 28.66
C LEU A 282 -22.11 -23.23 28.58
N TYR A 283 -22.92 -23.51 29.59
CA TYR A 283 -24.28 -22.99 29.70
C TYR A 283 -24.27 -21.74 30.59
N VAL A 284 -24.93 -20.67 30.16
CA VAL A 284 -25.04 -19.41 30.91
C VAL A 284 -26.51 -19.05 31.03
N ILE A 285 -27.09 -19.29 32.21
CA ILE A 285 -28.51 -19.01 32.47
C ILE A 285 -28.59 -17.68 33.22
N ASN A 286 -29.38 -16.74 32.69
CA ASN A 286 -29.61 -15.43 33.28
C ASN A 286 -28.30 -14.64 33.58
N GLY A 287 -27.28 -14.84 32.74
CA GLY A 287 -25.95 -14.23 32.88
C GLY A 287 -25.00 -14.92 33.88
N ILE A 288 -25.36 -16.10 34.40
CA ILE A 288 -24.56 -16.86 35.36
C ILE A 288 -24.15 -18.21 34.72
N PRO A 289 -22.86 -18.59 34.69
CA PRO A 289 -22.43 -19.90 34.21
C PRO A 289 -22.97 -21.04 35.07
N LYS A 290 -23.68 -21.98 34.46
CA LYS A 290 -24.30 -23.17 35.09
C LYS A 290 -23.80 -24.46 34.44
N ASN A 291 -24.04 -25.59 35.10
CA ASN A 291 -23.71 -26.92 34.57
C ASN A 291 -24.82 -27.46 33.65
N ALA A 292 -24.54 -28.55 32.94
CA ALA A 292 -25.48 -29.16 31.99
C ALA A 292 -26.78 -29.67 32.66
N ASP A 293 -26.73 -30.05 33.93
CA ASP A 293 -27.90 -30.60 34.64
C ASP A 293 -28.86 -29.52 35.13
N GLU A 294 -28.36 -28.32 35.47
CA GLU A 294 -29.20 -27.15 35.70
C GLU A 294 -29.89 -26.69 34.41
N PHE A 295 -29.20 -26.76 33.26
CA PHE A 295 -29.83 -26.50 31.96
C PHE A 295 -30.96 -27.49 31.65
N ARG A 296 -30.77 -28.79 31.90
CA ARG A 296 -31.79 -29.84 31.69
C ARG A 296 -33.02 -29.67 32.59
N LYS A 297 -32.88 -29.06 33.76
CA LYS A 297 -33.98 -28.78 34.72
C LYS A 297 -34.76 -27.51 34.37
N LEU A 298 -34.35 -26.76 33.35
CA LEU A 298 -35.01 -25.51 32.97
C LEU A 298 -36.34 -25.78 32.25
N ASN A 299 -37.42 -25.15 32.73
CA ASN A 299 -38.74 -25.28 32.09
C ASN A 299 -38.75 -24.54 30.73
N PRO A 300 -39.04 -25.19 29.59
CA PRO A 300 -39.06 -24.55 28.27
C PRO A 300 -39.94 -23.29 28.21
N ASN A 301 -41.10 -23.31 28.87
CA ASN A 301 -42.05 -22.20 28.87
C ASN A 301 -41.52 -20.95 29.61
N SER A 302 -40.50 -21.11 30.45
CA SER A 302 -39.84 -20.02 31.17
C SER A 302 -38.73 -19.32 30.36
N ILE A 303 -38.29 -19.89 29.24
CA ILE A 303 -37.23 -19.33 28.38
C ILE A 303 -37.81 -18.17 27.55
N GLU A 304 -37.09 -17.05 27.49
CA GLU A 304 -37.37 -15.88 26.67
C GLU A 304 -36.55 -15.94 25.36
N SER A 305 -35.24 -16.18 25.48
CA SER A 305 -34.34 -16.34 24.34
C SER A 305 -33.20 -17.30 24.64
N MET A 306 -32.67 -17.91 23.58
CA MET A 306 -31.46 -18.72 23.58
C MET A 306 -30.53 -18.23 22.47
N GLU A 307 -29.25 -18.09 22.81
CA GLU A 307 -28.22 -17.52 21.95
C GLU A 307 -26.96 -18.37 22.01
N VAL A 308 -26.32 -18.59 20.87
CA VAL A 308 -25.11 -19.41 20.77
C VAL A 308 -23.93 -18.57 20.31
N LEU A 309 -22.96 -18.38 21.22
CA LEU A 309 -21.68 -17.77 20.91
C LEU A 309 -20.67 -18.81 20.45
N LYS A 310 -19.96 -18.49 19.37
CA LYS A 310 -18.96 -19.36 18.72
C LYS A 310 -17.60 -18.69 18.64
N ASP A 311 -16.56 -19.52 18.48
CA ASP A 311 -15.21 -19.08 18.16
C ASP A 311 -14.68 -18.00 19.12
N ALA A 312 -14.00 -16.97 18.59
CA ALA A 312 -13.37 -15.94 19.41
C ALA A 312 -14.36 -15.10 20.24
N SER A 313 -15.67 -15.07 19.90
CA SER A 313 -16.67 -14.37 20.74
C SER A 313 -16.88 -15.06 22.08
N ALA A 314 -16.93 -16.38 22.09
CA ALA A 314 -17.15 -17.19 23.28
C ALA A 314 -15.96 -17.13 24.25
N THR A 315 -14.73 -17.17 23.73
CA THR A 315 -13.51 -17.08 24.53
C THR A 315 -13.19 -15.66 25.00
N ALA A 316 -13.56 -14.62 24.25
CA ALA A 316 -13.38 -13.24 24.69
C ALA A 316 -14.18 -12.91 25.96
N ILE A 317 -15.40 -13.46 26.10
CA ILE A 317 -16.27 -13.18 27.25
C ILE A 317 -16.09 -14.19 28.39
N TYR A 318 -15.87 -15.47 28.08
CA TYR A 318 -15.86 -16.56 29.07
C TYR A 318 -14.51 -17.29 29.20
N GLY A 319 -13.45 -16.76 28.56
CA GLY A 319 -12.10 -17.32 28.58
C GLY A 319 -12.04 -18.75 28.05
N ASN A 320 -11.09 -19.55 28.56
CA ASN A 320 -10.93 -20.96 28.18
C ASN A 320 -12.19 -21.80 28.43
N ARG A 321 -13.12 -21.37 29.30
CA ARG A 321 -14.40 -22.05 29.54
C ARG A 321 -15.37 -21.93 28.36
N GLY A 322 -15.21 -20.90 27.52
CA GLY A 322 -15.96 -20.72 26.27
C GLY A 322 -15.32 -21.39 25.04
N SER A 323 -14.20 -22.11 25.20
CA SER A 323 -13.49 -22.76 24.09
C SER A 323 -14.36 -23.74 23.29
N ASN A 324 -15.27 -24.47 23.93
CA ASN A 324 -16.21 -25.37 23.26
C ASN A 324 -17.49 -24.69 22.74
N GLY A 325 -17.57 -23.36 22.81
CA GLY A 325 -18.79 -22.58 22.56
C GLY A 325 -19.60 -22.34 23.84
N VAL A 326 -20.49 -21.35 23.80
CA VAL A 326 -21.31 -20.93 24.95
C VAL A 326 -22.78 -20.82 24.52
N ILE A 327 -23.69 -21.39 25.31
CA ILE A 327 -25.13 -21.24 25.15
C ILE A 327 -25.63 -20.29 26.23
N ILE A 328 -26.03 -19.09 25.82
CA ILE A 328 -26.62 -18.06 26.68
C ILE A 328 -28.14 -18.21 26.66
N ILE A 329 -28.76 -18.20 27.84
CA ILE A 329 -30.18 -18.43 28.02
C ILE A 329 -30.74 -17.32 28.91
N LYS A 330 -31.75 -16.62 28.41
CA LYS A 330 -32.49 -15.62 29.17
C LYS A 330 -33.87 -16.19 29.50
N THR A 331 -34.27 -16.10 30.77
CA THR A 331 -35.61 -16.49 31.22
C THR A 331 -36.53 -15.28 31.39
N LYS A 332 -37.83 -15.48 31.22
CA LYS A 332 -38.89 -14.44 31.26
C LYS A 332 -39.03 -13.72 32.61
N LYS A 333 -38.43 -14.25 33.68
CA LYS A 333 -38.46 -13.68 35.04
C LYS A 333 -37.05 -13.64 35.62
N LEU A 334 -36.40 -12.49 35.52
CA LEU A 334 -35.07 -12.22 36.08
C LEU A 334 -35.17 -11.62 37.48
N SER A 335 -34.38 -12.11 38.44
CA SER A 335 -34.17 -11.41 39.71
C SER A 335 -33.37 -10.11 39.50
N ARG A 336 -33.40 -9.20 40.49
CA ARG A 336 -32.62 -7.94 40.45
C ARG A 336 -31.11 -8.17 40.27
N LYS A 337 -30.58 -9.31 40.75
CA LYS A 337 -29.15 -9.67 40.62
C LYS A 337 -28.82 -10.15 39.20
N GLU A 338 -29.66 -11.02 38.66
CA GLU A 338 -29.53 -11.57 37.29
C GLU A 338 -29.69 -10.48 36.23
N ARG A 339 -30.65 -9.56 36.40
CA ARG A 339 -30.84 -8.44 35.47
C ARG A 339 -29.58 -7.59 35.32
N LYS A 340 -28.91 -7.25 36.45
CA LYS A 340 -27.63 -6.53 36.42
C LYS A 340 -26.49 -7.32 35.79
N ALA A 341 -26.45 -8.65 35.97
CA ALA A 341 -25.46 -9.51 35.32
C ALA A 341 -25.66 -9.53 33.79
N PHE A 342 -26.92 -9.66 33.34
CA PHE A 342 -27.26 -9.66 31.92
C PHE A 342 -27.00 -8.30 31.26
N GLU A 343 -27.37 -7.18 31.91
CA GLU A 343 -27.08 -5.82 31.42
C GLU A 343 -25.58 -5.54 31.31
N LYS A 344 -24.74 -6.14 32.18
CA LYS A 344 -23.27 -6.05 32.07
C LYS A 344 -22.73 -6.87 30.90
N LEU A 345 -23.25 -8.09 30.68
CA LEU A 345 -22.83 -8.95 29.57
C LEU A 345 -23.22 -8.37 28.21
N GLN A 346 -24.43 -7.82 28.08
CA GLN A 346 -24.89 -7.18 26.84
C GLN A 346 -23.95 -6.04 26.42
N LYS A 347 -23.58 -5.14 27.36
CA LYS A 347 -22.63 -4.04 27.06
C LYS A 347 -21.25 -4.54 26.59
N VAL A 348 -20.78 -5.67 27.11
CA VAL A 348 -19.52 -6.28 26.66
C VAL A 348 -19.69 -6.86 25.25
N GLN A 349 -20.78 -7.59 24.98
CA GLN A 349 -21.09 -8.13 23.66
C GLN A 349 -21.22 -7.00 22.62
N ASP A 350 -21.99 -5.95 22.91
CA ASP A 350 -22.17 -4.79 22.04
C ASP A 350 -20.83 -4.10 21.72
N SER A 351 -19.93 -4.00 22.70
CA SER A 351 -18.58 -3.43 22.48
C SER A 351 -17.67 -4.31 21.62
N ILE A 352 -17.77 -5.64 21.74
CA ILE A 352 -17.02 -6.61 20.94
C ILE A 352 -17.54 -6.64 19.50
N ASP A 353 -18.86 -6.56 19.31
CA ASP A 353 -19.45 -6.54 17.97
C ASP A 353 -19.18 -5.20 17.26
N LEU A 354 -19.13 -4.07 18.00
CA LEU A 354 -18.67 -2.79 17.47
C LEU A 354 -17.19 -2.86 17.05
N SER A 355 -16.30 -3.40 17.89
CA SER A 355 -14.88 -3.52 17.55
C SER A 355 -14.64 -4.47 16.37
N LYS A 356 -15.40 -5.57 16.27
CA LYS A 356 -15.35 -6.48 15.12
C LYS A 356 -15.89 -5.87 13.85
N LYS A 357 -16.94 -5.03 13.93
CA LYS A 357 -17.48 -4.32 12.77
C LYS A 357 -16.47 -3.31 12.21
N ILE A 358 -15.71 -2.65 13.08
CA ILE A 358 -14.59 -1.78 12.71
C ILE A 358 -13.45 -2.61 12.06
N GLN A 359 -13.08 -3.75 12.64
CA GLN A 359 -12.01 -4.60 12.10
C GLN A 359 -12.38 -5.32 10.80
N GLN A 360 -13.64 -5.75 10.62
CA GLN A 360 -14.09 -6.44 9.40
C GLN A 360 -14.24 -5.54 8.17
N GLN A 361 -14.15 -4.21 8.32
CA GLN A 361 -14.20 -3.27 7.20
C GLN A 361 -12.82 -2.77 6.76
N ASN A 362 -11.73 -3.08 7.48
CA ASN A 362 -10.41 -2.53 7.19
C ASN A 362 -9.33 -3.62 7.11
N ASN A 363 -9.10 -4.13 5.90
CA ASN A 363 -8.05 -5.11 5.58
C ASN A 363 -6.71 -4.44 5.21
N GLU A 364 -6.46 -3.22 5.68
CA GLU A 364 -5.28 -2.43 5.31
C GLU A 364 -4.06 -2.87 6.16
N GLU A 365 -2.99 -3.28 5.48
CA GLU A 365 -1.78 -3.81 6.10
C GLU A 365 -0.66 -2.75 6.07
N TYR A 366 -0.06 -2.46 7.24
CA TYR A 366 1.04 -1.51 7.37
C TYR A 366 2.21 -2.12 8.14
N ASP A 367 3.36 -2.17 7.48
CA ASP A 367 4.59 -2.66 8.09
C ASP A 367 4.99 -1.78 9.29
N ALA A 368 5.31 -2.46 10.39
CA ALA A 368 5.84 -1.81 11.58
C ALA A 368 7.33 -1.50 11.37
N PHE A 369 7.73 -0.29 11.76
CA PHE A 369 9.10 0.20 11.68
C PHE A 369 9.47 0.91 12.99
N VAL A 370 10.76 1.14 13.21
CA VAL A 370 11.29 1.83 14.39
C VAL A 370 11.69 3.25 13.98
N GLU A 371 11.15 4.25 14.67
CA GLU A 371 11.52 5.67 14.47
C GLU A 371 13.03 5.85 14.61
N ASN A 372 13.65 6.60 13.69
CA ASN A 372 15.08 6.85 13.68
C ASN A 372 15.55 7.46 15.03
N PRO A 373 16.44 6.79 15.79
CA PRO A 373 16.93 7.31 17.06
C PRO A 373 17.94 8.44 16.85
N PHE A 374 18.26 9.15 17.93
CA PHE A 374 19.42 10.03 17.97
C PHE A 374 20.73 9.23 17.90
N GLU A 375 21.66 9.68 17.07
CA GLU A 375 23.01 9.12 16.90
C GLU A 375 24.04 10.13 17.41
N LEU A 376 25.07 9.67 18.12
CA LEU A 376 26.15 10.54 18.61
C LEU A 376 27.16 10.79 17.49
N THR A 377 27.36 12.05 17.12
CA THR A 377 28.27 12.46 16.03
C THR A 377 29.71 12.03 16.26
N LYS A 378 30.15 11.96 17.52
CA LYS A 378 31.46 11.43 17.94
C LYS A 378 31.69 9.95 17.59
N ASN A 379 30.61 9.17 17.43
CA ASN A 379 30.66 7.73 17.16
C ASN A 379 30.32 7.43 15.70
N GLN A 380 29.36 8.17 15.14
CA GLN A 380 28.95 8.10 13.75
C GLN A 380 28.63 9.53 13.30
N SER A 381 29.58 10.16 12.61
CA SER A 381 29.40 11.50 12.04
C SER A 381 28.60 11.51 10.74
N VAL A 382 28.39 10.33 10.15
CA VAL A 382 27.87 10.15 8.79
C VAL A 382 26.51 9.47 8.81
N SER A 383 25.55 10.03 8.06
CA SER A 383 24.21 9.50 7.86
C SER A 383 23.91 9.37 6.36
N THR A 384 23.47 8.19 5.91
CA THR A 384 23.22 7.88 4.49
C THR A 384 21.80 7.40 4.26
N PHE A 385 21.13 7.87 3.21
CA PHE A 385 19.78 7.45 2.85
C PHE A 385 19.51 7.59 1.34
N SER A 386 18.52 6.84 0.85
CA SER A 386 17.96 7.01 -0.48
C SER A 386 16.92 8.12 -0.50
N ILE A 387 16.88 8.90 -1.58
CA ILE A 387 15.87 9.93 -1.82
C ILE A 387 14.52 9.40 -2.30
N ASP A 388 14.36 8.07 -2.36
CA ASP A 388 13.17 7.40 -2.89
C ASP A 388 11.97 7.66 -1.98
N VAL A 389 11.11 8.61 -2.34
CA VAL A 389 9.99 9.04 -1.50
C VAL A 389 8.70 9.06 -2.30
N ASP A 390 7.82 8.13 -1.93
CA ASP A 390 6.43 8.07 -2.37
C ASP A 390 5.57 9.17 -1.73
N LYS A 391 4.29 9.22 -2.07
CA LYS A 391 3.35 10.23 -1.56
C LYS A 391 2.04 9.63 -1.03
N ALA A 392 1.94 8.30 -1.05
CA ALA A 392 0.71 7.55 -0.79
C ALA A 392 0.27 7.66 0.67
N ALA A 393 1.21 7.68 1.61
CA ALA A 393 0.92 7.79 3.04
C ALA A 393 0.16 9.08 3.39
N TYR A 394 0.50 10.22 2.77
CA TYR A 394 -0.24 11.46 3.02
C TYR A 394 -1.69 11.39 2.54
N SER A 395 -1.92 10.91 1.31
CA SER A 395 -3.27 10.76 0.75
C SER A 395 -4.12 9.79 1.58
N ASN A 396 -3.51 8.72 2.10
CA ASN A 396 -4.15 7.78 3.00
C ASN A 396 -4.48 8.40 4.38
N ILE A 397 -3.54 9.13 5.00
CA ILE A 397 -3.78 9.87 6.27
C ILE A 397 -4.89 10.92 6.08
N ARG A 398 -4.87 11.66 4.96
CA ARG A 398 -5.92 12.63 4.59
C ARG A 398 -7.28 11.95 4.57
N ARG A 399 -7.38 10.83 3.85
CA ARG A 399 -8.60 10.03 3.74
C ARG A 399 -9.11 9.59 5.12
N MET A 400 -8.25 8.99 5.94
CA MET A 400 -8.59 8.54 7.28
C MET A 400 -9.17 9.68 8.14
N ILE A 401 -8.47 10.81 8.21
CA ILE A 401 -8.90 11.96 9.02
C ILE A 401 -10.22 12.55 8.49
N ASN A 402 -10.37 12.71 7.17
CA ASN A 402 -11.59 13.24 6.56
C ASN A 402 -12.81 12.32 6.75
N ASN A 403 -12.60 10.99 6.82
CA ASN A 403 -13.63 10.01 7.12
C ASN A 403 -13.95 9.88 8.62
N GLY A 404 -13.18 10.54 9.50
CA GLY A 404 -13.27 10.35 10.95
C GLY A 404 -12.72 9.00 11.44
N GLU A 405 -11.87 8.34 10.63
CA GLU A 405 -11.19 7.09 10.95
C GLU A 405 -9.98 7.33 11.86
N TYR A 406 -9.58 6.29 12.62
CA TYR A 406 -8.35 6.32 13.40
C TYR A 406 -7.13 6.17 12.48
N VAL A 407 -6.20 7.13 12.54
CA VAL A 407 -4.92 7.05 11.82
C VAL A 407 -4.02 6.01 12.47
N ASN A 408 -3.71 4.93 11.76
CA ASN A 408 -2.75 3.95 12.24
C ASN A 408 -1.34 4.57 12.23
N LYS A 409 -0.65 4.59 13.38
CA LYS A 409 0.73 5.09 13.48
C LYS A 409 1.71 4.45 12.48
N ASN A 410 1.46 3.19 12.08
CA ASN A 410 2.30 2.48 11.11
C ASN A 410 2.05 2.94 9.67
N ALA A 411 0.94 3.62 9.38
CA ALA A 411 0.68 4.28 8.09
C ALA A 411 1.36 5.66 7.98
N VAL A 412 1.95 6.17 9.08
CA VAL A 412 2.55 7.51 9.11
C VAL A 412 4.01 7.48 8.66
N ARG A 413 4.23 7.75 7.36
CA ARG A 413 5.55 8.00 6.75
C ARG A 413 5.79 9.51 6.67
N ILE A 414 6.66 10.05 7.52
CA ILE A 414 6.80 11.50 7.70
C ILE A 414 7.49 12.14 6.48
N GLU A 415 8.43 11.42 5.87
CA GLU A 415 9.08 11.74 4.62
C GLU A 415 8.07 11.95 3.49
N GLU A 416 7.10 11.05 3.31
CA GLU A 416 6.05 11.16 2.30
C GLU A 416 5.11 12.33 2.60
N MET A 417 4.77 12.55 3.87
CA MET A 417 3.97 13.71 4.29
C MET A 417 4.64 15.02 3.91
N ILE A 418 5.94 15.18 4.18
CA ILE A 418 6.70 16.37 3.80
C ILE A 418 6.75 16.49 2.26
N ASN A 419 7.09 15.42 1.55
CA ASN A 419 7.29 15.43 0.10
C ASN A 419 6.01 15.40 -0.74
N TYR A 420 4.84 15.27 -0.10
CA TYR A 420 3.56 15.56 -0.71
C TYR A 420 3.46 17.03 -1.18
N PHE A 421 4.16 17.96 -0.53
CA PHE A 421 4.06 19.39 -0.83
C PHE A 421 5.22 19.89 -1.71
N LYS A 422 4.92 20.86 -2.58
CA LYS A 422 5.95 21.60 -3.31
C LYS A 422 6.50 22.74 -2.46
N TYR A 423 7.81 22.93 -2.55
CA TYR A 423 8.59 23.99 -1.91
C TYR A 423 9.34 24.77 -3.00
N ASP A 424 9.60 26.05 -2.78
CA ASP A 424 10.28 26.92 -3.73
C ASP A 424 11.80 26.75 -3.60
N TYR A 425 12.35 25.84 -4.42
CA TYR A 425 13.77 25.56 -4.49
C TYR A 425 14.36 26.09 -5.81
N PRO A 426 15.44 26.89 -5.76
CA PRO A 426 16.14 27.36 -6.94
C PRO A 426 16.51 26.23 -7.91
N GLN A 427 16.20 26.39 -9.20
CA GLN A 427 16.64 25.44 -10.23
C GLN A 427 18.17 25.30 -10.26
N PRO A 428 18.71 24.11 -10.63
CA PRO A 428 20.14 23.91 -10.80
C PRO A 428 20.79 24.92 -11.75
N LYS A 429 21.96 25.39 -11.36
CA LYS A 429 22.83 26.24 -12.19
C LYS A 429 23.69 25.36 -13.10
N ASN A 430 24.07 25.90 -14.26
CA ASN A 430 24.95 25.25 -15.24
C ASN A 430 24.38 23.91 -15.77
N GLU A 431 25.25 22.95 -16.11
CA GLU A 431 24.85 21.62 -16.58
C GLU A 431 24.54 20.62 -15.46
N GLN A 432 24.54 21.05 -14.19
CA GLN A 432 24.17 20.16 -13.09
C GLN A 432 22.69 19.75 -13.19
N PRO A 433 22.34 18.48 -12.89
CA PRO A 433 20.95 18.03 -12.93
C PRO A 433 20.16 18.35 -11.64
N PHE A 434 20.82 18.77 -10.56
CA PHE A 434 20.19 19.04 -9.25
C PHE A 434 20.79 20.26 -8.56
N SER A 435 19.97 21.02 -7.84
CA SER A 435 20.45 21.95 -6.80
C SER A 435 20.25 21.34 -5.42
N ILE A 436 21.11 21.71 -4.47
CA ILE A 436 21.02 21.33 -3.07
C ILE A 436 20.85 22.62 -2.26
N ASN A 437 19.77 22.72 -1.50
CA ASN A 437 19.38 23.91 -0.76
C ASN A 437 19.27 23.54 0.72
N THR A 438 19.88 24.31 1.61
CA THR A 438 19.90 23.99 3.04
C THR A 438 19.48 25.17 3.90
N GLU A 439 18.73 24.89 4.96
CA GLU A 439 18.24 25.89 5.90
C GLU A 439 18.27 25.33 7.32
N TYR A 440 18.80 26.10 8.27
CA TYR A 440 19.07 25.66 9.63
C TYR A 440 18.44 26.65 10.63
N ASN A 441 17.59 26.15 11.54
CA ASN A 441 16.96 26.98 12.56
C ASN A 441 16.53 26.18 13.80
N ASP A 442 15.79 26.79 14.73
CA ASP A 442 15.25 26.10 15.90
C ASP A 442 14.20 25.04 15.50
N SER A 443 14.17 23.91 16.21
CA SER A 443 13.10 22.92 16.06
C SER A 443 11.81 23.42 16.73
N PRO A 444 10.65 23.38 16.05
CA PRO A 444 9.42 23.95 16.61
C PRO A 444 8.84 23.12 17.76
N TRP A 445 9.15 21.82 17.85
CA TRP A 445 8.73 20.95 18.96
C TRP A 445 9.70 20.92 20.13
N ASN A 446 10.91 21.47 19.97
CA ASN A 446 11.92 21.62 21.03
C ASN A 446 12.90 22.76 20.68
N ASN A 447 12.69 23.94 21.26
CA ASN A 447 13.49 25.14 20.97
C ASN A 447 14.97 25.06 21.38
N LYS A 448 15.39 24.04 22.15
CA LYS A 448 16.81 23.78 22.43
C LYS A 448 17.46 22.93 21.34
N HIS A 449 16.66 22.21 20.56
CA HIS A 449 17.16 21.48 19.40
C HIS A 449 17.07 22.37 18.16
N LYS A 450 17.88 22.04 17.17
CA LYS A 450 17.87 22.70 15.87
C LYS A 450 17.31 21.73 14.83
N LEU A 451 16.86 22.27 13.70
CA LEU A 451 16.32 21.52 12.58
C LEU A 451 17.04 21.97 11.31
N LEU A 452 17.68 21.04 10.62
CA LEU A 452 18.32 21.23 9.33
C LEU A 452 17.41 20.67 8.23
N LYS A 453 16.89 21.56 7.38
CA LYS A 453 16.18 21.20 6.14
C LYS A 453 17.16 21.08 4.99
N ILE A 454 17.08 20.00 4.23
CA ILE A 454 17.83 19.78 3.00
C ILE A 454 16.80 19.56 1.88
N GLY A 455 16.77 20.46 0.92
CA GLY A 455 15.85 20.47 -0.22
C GLY A 455 16.60 20.31 -1.54
N LEU A 456 16.23 19.31 -2.32
CA LEU A 456 16.71 19.06 -3.66
C LEU A 456 15.72 19.60 -4.70
N GLN A 457 16.23 20.19 -5.78
CA GLN A 457 15.44 20.50 -6.98
C GLN A 457 16.07 19.82 -8.19
N GLY A 458 15.36 18.87 -8.77
CA GLY A 458 15.67 18.30 -10.08
C GLY A 458 15.42 19.29 -11.20
N LYS A 459 16.31 19.31 -12.20
CA LYS A 459 16.19 20.17 -13.37
C LYS A 459 14.86 19.97 -14.09
N GLU A 460 14.10 21.05 -14.24
CA GLU A 460 12.88 21.04 -15.04
C GLU A 460 13.23 21.00 -16.54
N ILE A 461 12.66 20.03 -17.24
CA ILE A 461 12.78 19.84 -18.69
C ILE A 461 11.42 20.19 -19.29
N PRO A 462 11.32 21.19 -20.17
CA PRO A 462 10.07 21.54 -20.83
C PRO A 462 9.46 20.33 -21.54
N VAL A 463 8.13 20.16 -21.46
CA VAL A 463 7.40 19.01 -22.02
C VAL A 463 7.69 18.76 -23.51
N SER A 464 7.94 19.83 -24.27
CA SER A 464 8.34 19.77 -25.69
C SER A 464 9.71 19.10 -25.93
N LYS A 465 10.56 18.98 -24.92
CA LYS A 465 11.90 18.36 -24.97
C LYS A 465 11.97 16.98 -24.31
N LEU A 466 10.89 16.47 -23.73
CA LEU A 466 10.85 15.13 -23.14
C LEU A 466 10.95 14.04 -24.24
N PRO A 467 11.51 12.86 -23.94
CA PRO A 467 11.47 11.71 -24.86
C PRO A 467 10.04 11.33 -25.29
N ASN A 468 9.85 10.77 -26.49
CA ASN A 468 8.55 10.21 -26.90
C ASN A 468 8.17 9.01 -26.04
N SER A 469 6.89 8.86 -25.72
CA SER A 469 6.39 7.88 -24.76
C SER A 469 5.53 6.80 -25.39
N ASN A 470 5.66 5.58 -24.86
CA ASN A 470 4.80 4.43 -25.14
C ASN A 470 4.24 3.93 -23.80
N PHE A 471 3.02 4.36 -23.47
CA PHE A 471 2.33 3.96 -22.25
C PHE A 471 1.37 2.82 -22.53
N VAL A 472 1.56 1.68 -21.86
CA VAL A 472 0.60 0.57 -21.87
C VAL A 472 -0.06 0.50 -20.51
N PHE A 473 -1.35 0.85 -20.46
CA PHE A 473 -2.12 0.78 -19.23
C PHE A 473 -2.65 -0.64 -19.02
N LEU A 474 -2.40 -1.20 -17.84
CA LEU A 474 -2.98 -2.44 -17.35
C LEU A 474 -4.08 -2.09 -16.34
N ILE A 475 -5.33 -2.14 -16.77
CA ILE A 475 -6.48 -1.68 -16.00
C ILE A 475 -7.20 -2.86 -15.37
N ASP A 476 -7.39 -2.80 -14.06
CA ASP A 476 -8.30 -3.66 -13.31
C ASP A 476 -9.75 -3.31 -13.67
N VAL A 477 -10.48 -4.30 -14.17
CA VAL A 477 -11.93 -4.18 -14.42
C VAL A 477 -12.72 -5.24 -13.67
N SER A 478 -12.18 -5.79 -12.57
CA SER A 478 -12.87 -6.73 -11.70
C SER A 478 -14.12 -6.13 -11.05
N GLY A 479 -15.02 -6.97 -10.53
CA GLY A 479 -16.27 -6.50 -9.91
C GLY A 479 -16.07 -5.55 -8.71
N SER A 480 -14.94 -5.61 -8.02
CA SER A 480 -14.65 -4.69 -6.90
C SER A 480 -14.38 -3.25 -7.36
N MET A 481 -14.08 -3.03 -8.65
CA MET A 481 -13.80 -1.73 -9.26
C MET A 481 -15.06 -0.90 -9.60
N GLU A 482 -16.27 -1.41 -9.34
CA GLU A 482 -17.54 -0.74 -9.67
C GLU A 482 -17.77 0.60 -8.93
N ALA A 483 -17.21 0.76 -7.73
CA ALA A 483 -17.44 1.93 -6.88
C ALA A 483 -16.96 3.25 -7.53
N ALA A 484 -17.65 4.36 -7.27
CA ALA A 484 -17.39 5.66 -7.90
C ALA A 484 -15.93 6.17 -7.76
N ASN A 485 -15.26 5.83 -6.66
CA ASN A 485 -13.86 6.14 -6.37
C ASN A 485 -12.85 5.11 -6.93
N LYS A 486 -13.29 4.18 -7.79
CA LYS A 486 -12.47 3.16 -8.46
C LYS A 486 -12.48 3.33 -9.97
N LEU A 487 -13.09 2.44 -10.76
CA LEU A 487 -13.06 2.52 -12.23
C LEU A 487 -13.58 3.86 -12.78
N PRO A 488 -14.65 4.49 -12.26
CA PRO A 488 -15.10 5.81 -12.73
C PRO A 488 -14.08 6.91 -12.44
N LEU A 489 -13.45 6.91 -11.25
CA LEU A 489 -12.35 7.82 -10.92
C LEU A 489 -11.11 7.56 -11.79
N LEU A 490 -10.76 6.30 -12.05
CA LEU A 490 -9.68 5.89 -12.95
C LEU A 490 -9.91 6.42 -14.36
N LYS A 491 -11.12 6.27 -14.93
CA LYS A 491 -11.48 6.85 -16.23
C LYS A 491 -11.30 8.37 -16.25
N SER A 492 -11.74 9.08 -15.21
CA SER A 492 -11.53 10.53 -15.11
C SER A 492 -10.05 10.89 -14.97
N SER A 493 -9.28 10.11 -14.21
CA SER A 493 -7.83 10.28 -14.00
C SER A 493 -7.03 10.05 -15.28
N PHE A 494 -7.47 9.14 -16.15
CA PHE A 494 -6.89 8.95 -17.47
C PHE A 494 -7.16 10.13 -18.40
N LYS A 495 -8.31 10.81 -18.30
CA LYS A 495 -8.57 12.01 -19.11
C LYS A 495 -7.57 13.12 -18.76
N VAL A 496 -7.16 13.23 -17.48
CA VAL A 496 -6.05 14.12 -17.05
C VAL A 496 -4.72 13.76 -17.70
N ILE A 497 -4.30 12.48 -17.69
CA ILE A 497 -2.99 12.10 -18.26
C ILE A 497 -2.95 12.30 -19.78
N LEU A 498 -4.06 12.04 -20.49
CA LEU A 498 -4.18 12.27 -21.93
C LEU A 498 -3.98 13.73 -22.33
N ASP A 499 -4.22 14.69 -21.44
CA ASP A 499 -3.95 16.10 -21.68
C ASP A 499 -2.48 16.52 -21.49
N GLN A 500 -1.67 15.67 -20.85
CA GLN A 500 -0.21 15.84 -20.80
C GLN A 500 0.50 15.19 -22.01
N LEU A 501 -0.16 14.28 -22.73
CA LEU A 501 0.43 13.58 -23.87
C LEU A 501 0.45 14.44 -25.14
N ARG A 502 1.56 14.35 -25.87
CA ARG A 502 1.75 15.02 -27.17
C ARG A 502 1.31 14.09 -28.31
N PRO A 503 1.02 14.62 -29.51
CA PRO A 503 0.63 13.80 -30.66
C PRO A 503 1.59 12.67 -31.06
N THR A 504 2.86 12.74 -30.65
CA THR A 504 3.90 11.73 -30.89
C THR A 504 3.93 10.59 -29.86
N ASP A 505 3.30 10.78 -28.70
CA ASP A 505 3.21 9.76 -27.66
C ASP A 505 2.12 8.72 -28.01
N LYS A 506 2.25 7.49 -27.50
CA LYS A 506 1.34 6.35 -27.75
C LYS A 506 0.69 5.84 -26.47
N VAL A 507 -0.54 5.36 -26.60
CA VAL A 507 -1.34 4.73 -25.55
C VAL A 507 -1.88 3.38 -26.01
N GLY A 508 -1.54 2.30 -25.30
CA GLY A 508 -2.22 1.01 -25.37
C GLY A 508 -3.02 0.73 -24.10
N ILE A 509 -4.10 -0.05 -24.20
CA ILE A 509 -4.92 -0.46 -23.06
C ILE A 509 -5.09 -1.98 -23.06
N VAL A 510 -4.64 -2.60 -21.97
CA VAL A 510 -4.90 -3.98 -21.60
C VAL A 510 -5.77 -3.97 -20.35
N VAL A 511 -6.76 -4.84 -20.28
CA VAL A 511 -7.58 -5.04 -19.07
C VAL A 511 -7.36 -6.43 -18.51
N TYR A 512 -7.61 -6.58 -17.21
CA TYR A 512 -7.75 -7.89 -16.58
C TYR A 512 -8.97 -7.92 -15.65
N ALA A 513 -9.67 -9.04 -15.71
CA ALA A 513 -10.63 -9.50 -14.72
C ALA A 513 -10.60 -11.02 -14.77
N GLY A 514 -11.69 -11.70 -15.16
CA GLY A 514 -11.73 -13.17 -15.26
C GLY A 514 -10.79 -13.74 -16.34
N SER A 515 -10.34 -12.90 -17.27
CA SER A 515 -9.28 -13.15 -18.24
C SER A 515 -8.56 -11.84 -18.56
N ALA A 516 -7.38 -11.92 -19.17
CA ALA A 516 -6.70 -10.76 -19.75
C ALA A 516 -7.20 -10.45 -21.17
N GLY A 517 -7.19 -9.18 -21.58
CA GLY A 517 -7.59 -8.78 -22.93
C GLY A 517 -7.04 -7.42 -23.36
N MET A 518 -6.65 -7.30 -24.63
CA MET A 518 -6.29 -6.00 -25.22
C MET A 518 -7.57 -5.27 -25.65
N VAL A 519 -7.80 -4.07 -25.11
CA VAL A 519 -8.94 -3.21 -25.46
C VAL A 519 -8.55 -2.17 -26.51
N LEU A 520 -7.31 -1.68 -26.45
CA LEU A 520 -6.79 -0.70 -27.39
C LEU A 520 -5.35 -1.04 -27.78
N PRO A 521 -5.05 -1.31 -29.07
CA PRO A 521 -3.67 -1.43 -29.55
C PRO A 521 -2.98 -0.04 -29.47
N PRO A 522 -1.64 0.03 -29.34
CA PRO A 522 -0.91 1.28 -29.16
C PRO A 522 -1.26 2.35 -30.21
N THR A 523 -2.05 3.31 -29.77
CA THR A 523 -2.71 4.34 -30.58
C THR A 523 -2.04 5.69 -30.28
N SER A 524 -1.82 6.53 -31.29
CA SER A 524 -1.23 7.86 -31.09
C SER A 524 -2.16 8.72 -30.22
N ALA A 525 -1.60 9.48 -29.28
CA ALA A 525 -2.34 10.48 -28.51
C ALA A 525 -2.88 11.64 -29.36
N LYS A 526 -2.59 11.69 -30.68
CA LYS A 526 -3.34 12.50 -31.64
C LYS A 526 -4.80 12.04 -31.79
N GLU A 527 -5.06 10.74 -31.67
CA GLU A 527 -6.38 10.11 -31.76
C GLU A 527 -7.12 10.11 -30.41
N LYS A 528 -7.04 11.21 -29.62
CA LYS A 528 -7.60 11.29 -28.25
C LYS A 528 -9.03 10.73 -28.12
N GLY A 529 -9.91 11.04 -29.08
CA GLY A 529 -11.30 10.58 -29.08
C GLY A 529 -11.44 9.05 -29.07
N LYS A 530 -10.61 8.33 -29.84
CA LYS A 530 -10.60 6.87 -29.91
C LYS A 530 -10.08 6.23 -28.61
N ILE A 531 -9.10 6.87 -27.96
CA ILE A 531 -8.59 6.44 -26.65
C ILE A 531 -9.68 6.62 -25.58
N ILE A 532 -10.34 7.78 -25.57
CA ILE A 532 -11.45 8.10 -24.65
C ILE A 532 -12.63 7.14 -24.88
N GLU A 533 -12.99 6.84 -26.12
CA GLU A 533 -14.08 5.90 -26.44
C GLU A 533 -13.79 4.48 -25.93
N ALA A 534 -12.55 4.00 -26.12
CA ALA A 534 -12.12 2.69 -25.60
C ALA A 534 -12.15 2.64 -24.06
N LEU A 535 -11.75 3.73 -23.41
CA LEU A 535 -11.78 3.88 -21.96
C LEU A 535 -13.21 3.97 -21.40
N ASP A 536 -14.08 4.74 -22.03
CA ASP A 536 -15.47 4.92 -21.58
C ASP A 536 -16.29 3.63 -21.74
N LYS A 537 -15.94 2.77 -22.70
CA LYS A 537 -16.50 1.42 -22.88
C LYS A 537 -16.16 0.40 -21.78
N LEU A 538 -15.17 0.63 -20.93
CA LEU A 538 -14.81 -0.31 -19.85
C LEU A 538 -15.93 -0.46 -18.82
N GLN A 539 -16.16 -1.67 -18.31
CA GLN A 539 -17.16 -1.96 -17.28
C GLN A 539 -16.57 -2.90 -16.24
N ALA A 540 -16.94 -2.72 -14.97
CA ALA A 540 -16.50 -3.58 -13.87
C ALA A 540 -17.28 -4.92 -13.88
N GLY A 541 -16.58 -6.04 -13.73
CA GLY A 541 -17.19 -7.36 -13.65
C GLY A 541 -16.18 -8.51 -13.61
N GLY A 542 -16.60 -9.65 -13.05
CA GLY A 542 -15.75 -10.85 -12.93
C GLY A 542 -14.78 -10.85 -11.74
N SER A 543 -14.16 -12.02 -11.51
CA SER A 543 -13.10 -12.23 -10.52
C SER A 543 -11.73 -11.78 -11.04
N THR A 544 -10.71 -11.65 -10.18
CA THR A 544 -9.40 -11.11 -10.58
C THR A 544 -8.39 -12.18 -11.01
N ALA A 545 -7.86 -12.08 -12.24
CA ALA A 545 -6.76 -12.89 -12.77
C ALA A 545 -5.66 -12.02 -13.40
N GLY A 546 -4.87 -11.32 -12.57
CA GLY A 546 -3.93 -10.29 -13.05
C GLY A 546 -2.68 -10.78 -13.80
N GLY A 547 -2.34 -12.07 -13.70
CA GLY A 547 -1.04 -12.62 -14.16
C GLY A 547 -0.85 -12.57 -15.67
N GLU A 548 -1.85 -13.04 -16.43
CA GLU A 548 -1.84 -12.96 -17.90
C GLU A 548 -1.87 -11.49 -18.38
N GLY A 549 -2.48 -10.60 -17.59
CA GLY A 549 -2.62 -9.18 -17.90
C GLY A 549 -1.28 -8.46 -17.93
N ILE A 550 -0.42 -8.68 -16.92
CA ILE A 550 0.91 -8.05 -16.86
C ILE A 550 1.86 -8.58 -17.93
N GLU A 551 1.81 -9.87 -18.26
CA GLU A 551 2.58 -10.42 -19.38
C GLU A 551 2.15 -9.81 -20.72
N LEU A 552 0.84 -9.72 -20.97
CA LEU A 552 0.28 -9.11 -22.19
C LEU A 552 0.63 -7.61 -22.27
N ALA A 553 0.56 -6.88 -21.16
CA ALA A 553 0.94 -5.46 -21.11
C ALA A 553 2.42 -5.24 -21.42
N TYR A 554 3.32 -6.04 -20.82
CA TYR A 554 4.75 -5.99 -21.15
C TYR A 554 5.03 -6.40 -22.59
N LYS A 555 4.37 -7.44 -23.11
CA LYS A 555 4.49 -7.84 -24.52
C LYS A 555 4.12 -6.69 -25.45
N LEU A 556 2.97 -6.05 -25.21
CA LEU A 556 2.48 -4.94 -26.04
C LEU A 556 3.42 -3.72 -25.99
N ALA A 557 4.00 -3.44 -24.82
CA ALA A 557 4.99 -2.38 -24.64
C ALA A 557 6.29 -2.68 -25.38
N GLN A 558 6.74 -3.95 -25.37
CA GLN A 558 7.95 -4.40 -26.08
C GLN A 558 7.75 -4.44 -27.61
N GLU A 559 6.58 -4.85 -28.09
CA GLU A 559 6.24 -4.84 -29.53
C GLU A 559 6.14 -3.43 -30.13
N ASN A 560 5.90 -2.41 -29.29
CA ASN A 560 5.76 -1.01 -29.70
C ASN A 560 6.87 -0.10 -29.12
N PHE A 561 8.00 -0.69 -28.74
CA PHE A 561 9.10 -0.03 -28.05
C PHE A 561 9.66 1.17 -28.84
N ILE A 562 9.87 2.29 -28.15
CA ILE A 562 10.47 3.51 -28.69
C ILE A 562 11.91 3.59 -28.19
N THR A 563 12.88 3.40 -29.08
CA THR A 563 14.31 3.54 -28.77
C THR A 563 14.64 4.96 -28.31
N GLY A 564 15.27 5.10 -27.14
CA GLY A 564 15.52 6.40 -26.50
C GLY A 564 14.25 7.13 -26.03
N GLY A 565 13.10 6.43 -26.02
CA GLY A 565 11.82 6.91 -25.52
C GLY A 565 11.49 6.38 -24.12
N ASN A 566 10.40 6.90 -23.56
CA ASN A 566 9.84 6.44 -22.29
C ASN A 566 8.89 5.25 -22.55
N ASN A 567 9.30 4.04 -22.21
CA ASN A 567 8.47 2.83 -22.39
C ASN A 567 8.04 2.34 -21.02
N ARG A 568 6.73 2.32 -20.75
CA ARG A 568 6.23 2.11 -19.38
C ARG A 568 4.88 1.41 -19.37
N VAL A 569 4.78 0.38 -18.55
CA VAL A 569 3.50 -0.23 -18.15
C VAL A 569 2.98 0.54 -16.95
N ILE A 570 1.69 0.87 -16.95
CA ILE A 570 1.02 1.58 -15.85
C ILE A 570 -0.11 0.69 -15.34
N ILE A 571 0.06 0.06 -14.17
CA ILE A 571 -0.99 -0.74 -13.53
C ILE A 571 -1.95 0.19 -12.80
N ALA A 572 -3.25 -0.03 -12.94
CA ALA A 572 -4.28 0.70 -12.24
C ALA A 572 -5.31 -0.27 -11.62
N THR A 573 -5.36 -0.35 -10.29
CA THR A 573 -6.10 -1.38 -9.51
C THR A 573 -6.61 -0.85 -8.17
N ASP A 574 -7.50 -1.59 -7.49
CA ASP A 574 -7.93 -1.30 -6.11
C ASP A 574 -7.11 -2.01 -5.03
N GLY A 575 -5.99 -2.63 -5.41
CA GLY A 575 -5.01 -3.23 -4.50
C GLY A 575 -5.05 -4.76 -4.46
N ASP A 576 -6.05 -5.40 -5.07
CA ASP A 576 -6.12 -6.88 -5.12
C ASP A 576 -5.45 -7.48 -6.37
N PHE A 577 -4.17 -7.16 -6.59
CA PHE A 577 -3.37 -7.74 -7.68
C PHE A 577 -2.98 -9.20 -7.41
N ASN A 578 -3.98 -10.08 -7.37
CA ASN A 578 -3.83 -11.53 -7.26
C ASN A 578 -3.63 -12.13 -8.66
N VAL A 579 -2.39 -12.50 -8.94
CA VAL A 579 -1.91 -12.94 -10.26
C VAL A 579 -1.94 -14.46 -10.44
N GLY A 580 -3.07 -15.08 -10.15
CA GLY A 580 -3.24 -16.53 -10.29
C GLY A 580 -2.25 -17.32 -9.41
N ALA A 581 -1.58 -18.31 -9.99
CA ALA A 581 -0.71 -19.24 -9.26
C ALA A 581 0.68 -18.66 -8.86
N SER A 582 0.97 -17.41 -9.22
CA SER A 582 2.29 -16.79 -9.00
C SER A 582 2.38 -16.10 -7.64
N SER A 583 3.50 -16.30 -6.93
CA SER A 583 3.80 -15.63 -5.67
C SER A 583 4.22 -14.17 -5.89
N THR A 584 4.21 -13.37 -4.83
CA THR A 584 4.71 -11.98 -4.87
C THR A 584 6.17 -11.89 -5.33
N GLY A 585 7.00 -12.92 -5.04
CA GLY A 585 8.39 -12.99 -5.50
C GLY A 585 8.53 -13.25 -7.00
N ASP A 586 7.59 -14.00 -7.60
CA ASP A 586 7.60 -14.27 -9.04
C ASP A 586 7.30 -13.01 -9.85
N LEU A 587 6.36 -12.17 -9.37
CA LEU A 587 6.11 -10.85 -9.95
C LEU A 587 7.29 -9.91 -9.82
N GLN A 588 7.92 -9.82 -8.65
CA GLN A 588 9.12 -8.99 -8.46
C GLN A 588 10.21 -9.43 -9.43
N THR A 589 10.44 -10.74 -9.59
CA THR A 589 11.40 -11.30 -10.55
C THR A 589 11.05 -10.94 -12.00
N LEU A 590 9.78 -11.07 -12.40
CA LEU A 590 9.30 -10.67 -13.73
C LEU A 590 9.54 -9.18 -13.99
N VAL A 591 9.17 -8.32 -13.04
CA VAL A 591 9.31 -6.85 -13.16
C VAL A 591 10.78 -6.44 -13.22
N GLU A 592 11.64 -6.99 -12.36
CA GLU A 592 13.09 -6.77 -12.41
C GLU A 592 13.71 -7.23 -13.74
N GLN A 593 13.21 -8.32 -14.34
CA GLN A 593 13.64 -8.79 -15.65
C GLN A 593 13.15 -7.88 -16.77
N LYS A 594 11.87 -7.48 -16.77
CA LYS A 594 11.28 -6.61 -17.80
C LYS A 594 11.86 -5.21 -17.76
N ARG A 595 12.17 -4.67 -16.59
CA ARG A 595 12.93 -3.42 -16.40
C ARG A 595 14.24 -3.39 -17.21
N LYS A 596 14.98 -4.52 -17.28
CA LYS A 596 16.23 -4.63 -18.06
C LYS A 596 16.04 -4.50 -19.58
N SER A 597 14.81 -4.61 -20.08
CA SER A 597 14.47 -4.32 -21.48
C SER A 597 14.14 -2.85 -21.75
N GLY A 598 14.28 -1.97 -20.75
CA GLY A 598 13.93 -0.55 -20.84
C GLY A 598 12.43 -0.28 -20.74
N VAL A 599 11.63 -1.25 -20.29
CA VAL A 599 10.19 -1.07 -20.03
C VAL A 599 9.95 -1.02 -18.53
N PHE A 600 9.60 0.17 -18.05
CA PHE A 600 9.41 0.47 -16.63
C PHE A 600 7.99 0.17 -16.14
N LEU A 601 7.79 0.15 -14.81
CA LEU A 601 6.49 -0.07 -14.18
C LEU A 601 6.09 1.10 -13.28
N THR A 602 4.88 1.60 -13.45
CA THR A 602 4.22 2.53 -12.51
C THR A 602 2.95 1.88 -11.98
N CYS A 603 2.65 2.14 -10.71
CA CYS A 603 1.53 1.51 -9.99
C CYS A 603 0.57 2.57 -9.45
N LEU A 604 -0.71 2.49 -9.82
CA LEU A 604 -1.77 3.40 -9.39
C LEU A 604 -2.83 2.63 -8.59
N GLY A 605 -2.98 2.95 -7.31
CA GLY A 605 -4.03 2.44 -6.43
C GLY A 605 -5.27 3.34 -6.45
N PHE A 606 -6.47 2.75 -6.48
CA PHE A 606 -7.77 3.45 -6.48
C PHE A 606 -8.74 2.87 -5.44
N GLY A 607 -9.64 3.68 -4.88
CA GLY A 607 -10.67 3.22 -3.93
C GLY A 607 -10.18 3.05 -2.48
N MET A 608 -10.98 2.41 -1.62
CA MET A 608 -10.77 2.39 -0.14
C MET A 608 -10.90 0.98 0.46
N GLY A 609 -10.20 0.71 1.58
CA GLY A 609 -10.50 -0.39 2.52
C GLY A 609 -9.85 -1.76 2.25
N ASN A 610 -9.05 -1.89 1.17
CA ASN A 610 -8.31 -3.13 0.82
C ASN A 610 -6.86 -2.82 0.42
N PHE A 611 -6.26 -1.83 1.08
CA PHE A 611 -4.98 -1.23 0.72
C PHE A 611 -3.80 -2.14 1.11
N LYS A 612 -3.30 -2.91 0.13
CA LYS A 612 -2.07 -3.73 0.22
C LYS A 612 -0.86 -2.95 -0.28
N ASP A 613 -0.62 -1.82 0.39
CA ASP A 613 0.31 -0.75 0.02
C ASP A 613 1.69 -1.28 -0.41
N ASN A 614 2.29 -2.07 0.47
CA ASN A 614 3.63 -2.60 0.34
C ASN A 614 3.87 -3.42 -0.94
N ARG A 615 2.86 -4.08 -1.50
CA ARG A 615 3.02 -4.86 -2.74
C ARG A 615 3.13 -3.96 -3.96
N MET A 616 2.28 -2.96 -4.09
CA MET A 616 2.24 -2.08 -5.26
C MET A 616 3.43 -1.11 -5.24
N GLU A 617 3.78 -0.57 -4.07
CA GLU A 617 5.02 0.18 -3.83
C GLU A 617 6.23 -0.66 -4.23
N THR A 618 6.38 -1.88 -3.68
CA THR A 618 7.53 -2.73 -4.01
C THR A 618 7.61 -3.05 -5.50
N LEU A 619 6.48 -3.34 -6.17
CA LEU A 619 6.50 -3.61 -7.62
C LEU A 619 6.92 -2.38 -8.44
N ALA A 620 6.48 -1.17 -8.06
CA ALA A 620 6.89 0.06 -8.73
C ALA A 620 8.41 0.29 -8.57
N ASN A 621 8.92 0.16 -7.34
CA ASN A 621 10.33 0.37 -7.01
C ASN A 621 11.23 -0.68 -7.70
N LYS A 622 10.79 -1.95 -7.78
CA LYS A 622 11.47 -2.99 -8.57
C LYS A 622 11.43 -2.74 -10.09
N GLY A 623 10.46 -1.96 -10.56
CA GLY A 623 10.21 -1.65 -11.96
C GLY A 623 10.74 -0.31 -12.46
N ASN A 624 11.45 0.46 -11.62
CA ASN A 624 11.88 1.83 -11.91
C ASN A 624 10.72 2.75 -12.33
N GLY A 625 9.80 2.89 -11.39
CA GLY A 625 8.76 3.89 -11.48
C GLY A 625 8.09 4.14 -10.15
N ASN A 626 7.21 5.13 -10.19
CA ASN A 626 6.55 5.62 -9.01
C ASN A 626 5.28 4.84 -8.69
N TYR A 627 4.91 4.87 -7.42
CA TYR A 627 3.63 4.43 -6.92
C TYR A 627 2.79 5.63 -6.46
N ALA A 628 1.49 5.56 -6.68
CA ALA A 628 0.55 6.59 -6.25
C ALA A 628 -0.79 6.00 -5.82
N TYR A 629 -1.38 6.60 -4.79
CA TYR A 629 -2.74 6.30 -4.34
C TYR A 629 -3.66 7.46 -4.69
N ILE A 630 -4.63 7.21 -5.58
CA ILE A 630 -5.58 8.19 -6.11
C ILE A 630 -6.93 7.99 -5.40
N ASP A 631 -7.12 8.70 -4.30
CA ASP A 631 -8.36 8.72 -3.51
C ASP A 631 -9.45 9.60 -4.14
N ASN A 632 -9.06 10.64 -4.88
CA ASN A 632 -9.96 11.63 -5.47
C ASN A 632 -9.35 12.28 -6.75
N LEU A 633 -10.15 13.11 -7.45
CA LEU A 633 -9.74 13.75 -8.71
C LEU A 633 -8.69 14.88 -8.53
N GLN A 634 -8.62 15.51 -7.36
CA GLN A 634 -7.56 16.48 -7.05
C GLN A 634 -6.20 15.76 -6.98
N GLU A 635 -6.15 14.56 -6.40
CA GLU A 635 -4.96 13.71 -6.38
C GLU A 635 -4.54 13.24 -7.77
N ALA A 636 -5.50 12.85 -8.61
CA ALA A 636 -5.24 12.54 -10.02
C ALA A 636 -4.65 13.74 -10.78
N ASN A 637 -5.22 14.94 -10.60
CA ASN A 637 -4.72 16.19 -11.19
C ASN A 637 -3.32 16.56 -10.69
N LYS A 638 -2.99 16.24 -9.44
CA LYS A 638 -1.65 16.39 -8.89
C LYS A 638 -0.67 15.45 -9.59
N PHE A 639 -0.88 14.14 -9.46
CA PHE A 639 0.09 13.12 -9.83
C PHE A 639 0.22 12.93 -11.35
N LEU A 640 -0.92 12.83 -12.07
CA LEU A 640 -0.97 12.57 -13.50
C LEU A 640 -1.02 13.84 -14.37
N GLY A 641 -1.24 15.00 -13.76
CA GLY A 641 -1.19 16.31 -14.41
C GLY A 641 0.07 17.08 -14.02
N LYS A 642 0.03 17.74 -12.86
CA LYS A 642 1.00 18.76 -12.42
C LYS A 642 2.37 18.24 -12.01
N GLU A 643 2.49 16.93 -11.87
CA GLU A 643 3.74 16.23 -11.54
C GLU A 643 4.10 15.17 -12.60
N PHE A 644 3.35 15.09 -13.70
CA PHE A 644 3.54 14.12 -14.79
C PHE A 644 4.99 14.06 -15.31
N ALA A 645 5.60 15.21 -15.59
CA ALA A 645 6.98 15.28 -16.10
C ALA A 645 8.01 14.70 -15.11
N GLY A 646 7.73 14.78 -13.82
CA GLY A 646 8.59 14.20 -12.79
C GLY A 646 8.31 12.71 -12.58
N ASN A 647 7.04 12.34 -12.41
CA ASN A 647 6.60 10.96 -12.15
C ASN A 647 6.81 9.99 -13.33
N MET A 648 7.15 10.50 -14.53
CA MET A 648 7.29 9.68 -15.73
C MET A 648 8.68 9.73 -16.36
N TYR A 649 9.51 10.75 -16.08
CA TYR A 649 10.80 10.96 -16.76
C TYR A 649 11.94 11.22 -15.76
N ALA A 650 12.68 10.15 -15.44
CA ALA A 650 13.87 10.22 -14.61
C ALA A 650 14.98 11.05 -15.27
N ILE A 651 15.59 11.95 -14.50
CA ILE A 651 16.81 12.70 -14.87
C ILE A 651 18.05 12.19 -14.14
N ALA A 652 17.87 11.35 -13.11
CA ALA A 652 18.88 10.45 -12.57
C ALA A 652 18.26 9.20 -11.93
N LYS A 653 19.09 8.17 -11.81
CA LYS A 653 18.85 6.89 -11.11
C LYS A 653 19.94 6.66 -10.07
N ASP A 654 19.73 5.70 -9.15
CA ASP A 654 20.67 5.38 -8.07
C ASP A 654 21.09 6.63 -7.27
N VAL A 655 20.08 7.35 -6.78
CA VAL A 655 20.29 8.64 -6.13
C VAL A 655 20.36 8.47 -4.61
N LYS A 656 21.51 8.85 -4.04
CA LYS A 656 21.87 8.67 -2.63
C LYS A 656 22.33 10.00 -2.02
N ILE A 657 21.89 10.28 -0.80
CA ILE A 657 22.42 11.37 0.03
C ILE A 657 23.27 10.76 1.14
N GLN A 658 24.43 11.34 1.38
CA GLN A 658 25.24 11.16 2.57
C GLN A 658 25.52 12.52 3.20
N ILE A 659 25.32 12.65 4.50
CA ILE A 659 25.60 13.88 5.26
C ILE A 659 26.62 13.57 6.32
N GLU A 660 27.65 14.40 6.40
CA GLU A 660 28.74 14.32 7.36
C GLU A 660 28.66 15.53 8.30
N PHE A 661 28.33 15.30 9.57
CA PHE A 661 28.14 16.33 10.58
C PHE A 661 29.44 16.65 11.32
N ASN A 662 29.68 17.94 11.58
CA ASN A 662 30.85 18.39 12.33
C ASN A 662 30.66 18.16 13.85
N PRO A 663 31.44 17.26 14.49
CA PRO A 663 31.29 16.93 15.91
C PRO A 663 31.63 18.10 16.86
N LYS A 664 32.21 19.19 16.34
CA LYS A 664 32.44 20.44 17.10
C LYS A 664 31.13 21.17 17.43
N TYR A 665 30.14 21.11 16.53
CA TYR A 665 28.89 21.86 16.63
C TYR A 665 27.67 20.96 16.83
N VAL A 666 27.70 19.74 16.27
CA VAL A 666 26.63 18.74 16.37
C VAL A 666 27.04 17.69 17.39
N LYS A 667 26.34 17.62 18.53
CA LYS A 667 26.55 16.57 19.53
C LYS A 667 25.91 15.27 19.09
N SER A 668 24.68 15.39 18.59
CA SER A 668 23.86 14.29 18.15
C SER A 668 22.86 14.76 17.09
N TYR A 669 22.41 13.87 16.22
CA TYR A 669 21.39 14.15 15.22
C TYR A 669 20.43 12.95 15.06
N ARG A 670 19.26 13.18 14.47
CA ARG A 670 18.41 12.12 13.89
C ARG A 670 17.77 12.57 12.58
N LEU A 671 17.64 11.65 11.63
CA LEU A 671 16.85 11.83 10.40
C LEU A 671 15.36 11.69 10.75
N ILE A 672 14.52 12.64 10.34
CA ILE A 672 13.08 12.60 10.57
C ILE A 672 12.40 11.92 9.37
N GLY A 673 11.73 10.79 9.60
CA GLY A 673 11.22 9.93 8.54
C GLY A 673 12.34 9.08 7.91
N TYR A 674 12.10 8.62 6.69
CA TYR A 674 13.01 7.81 5.87
C TYR A 674 13.43 6.49 6.54
N GLU A 675 12.64 5.95 7.48
CA GLU A 675 13.01 4.75 8.23
C GLU A 675 13.24 3.53 7.31
N ASN A 676 12.42 3.40 6.26
CA ASN A 676 12.53 2.33 5.26
C ASN A 676 13.50 2.66 4.10
N ARG A 677 14.14 3.83 4.11
CA ARG A 677 15.03 4.35 3.05
C ARG A 677 16.44 4.67 3.54
N LYS A 678 16.71 4.50 4.84
CA LYS A 678 18.04 4.62 5.44
C LYS A 678 18.96 3.53 4.89
N LEU A 679 20.14 3.94 4.42
CA LEU A 679 21.15 3.05 3.87
C LEU A 679 22.30 2.89 4.87
N LYS A 680 23.12 1.87 4.70
CA LYS A 680 24.40 1.80 5.43
C LYS A 680 25.36 2.84 4.86
N ASN A 681 26.33 3.27 5.66
CA ASN A 681 27.25 4.32 5.23
C ASN A 681 28.23 3.83 4.14
N GLU A 682 28.53 2.53 4.13
CA GLU A 682 29.28 1.84 3.07
C GLU A 682 28.54 1.85 1.73
N ASP A 683 27.20 1.79 1.76
CA ASP A 683 26.37 1.67 0.56
C ASP A 683 26.32 2.96 -0.28
N PHE A 684 26.77 4.10 0.28
CA PHE A 684 26.86 5.38 -0.43
C PHE A 684 27.71 5.27 -1.71
N THR A 685 28.87 4.61 -1.66
CA THR A 685 29.76 4.46 -2.82
C THR A 685 29.51 3.17 -3.61
N ASN A 686 28.63 2.30 -3.11
CA ASN A 686 28.33 1.00 -3.69
C ASN A 686 27.28 1.13 -4.82
N ASP A 687 27.77 1.26 -6.05
CA ASP A 687 26.95 1.38 -7.26
C ASP A 687 26.10 0.12 -7.59
N LYS A 688 26.17 -0.95 -6.77
CA LYS A 688 25.30 -2.14 -6.87
C LYS A 688 24.03 -2.06 -6.02
N ILE A 689 24.02 -1.20 -4.99
CA ILE A 689 22.82 -0.94 -4.21
C ILE A 689 21.99 0.03 -5.02
N ASP A 690 20.83 -0.40 -5.48
CA ASP A 690 19.89 0.47 -6.17
C ASP A 690 19.32 1.50 -5.18
N ALA A 691 19.08 2.71 -5.65
CA ALA A 691 18.50 3.80 -4.88
C ALA A 691 17.60 4.64 -5.80
N GLY A 692 16.66 5.36 -5.20
CA GLY A 692 15.57 6.02 -5.88
C GLY A 692 15.93 6.85 -7.12
N GLU A 693 14.92 7.01 -7.98
CA GLU A 693 15.01 7.83 -9.18
C GLU A 693 14.55 9.25 -8.87
N LEU A 694 15.19 10.26 -9.47
CA LEU A 694 14.71 11.64 -9.39
C LEU A 694 14.24 12.11 -10.77
N GLY A 695 12.97 12.52 -10.81
CA GLY A 695 12.25 12.95 -12.00
C GLY A 695 12.56 14.39 -12.43
N SER A 696 12.20 14.75 -13.66
CA SER A 696 12.31 16.13 -14.10
C SER A 696 11.44 17.08 -13.28
N GLY A 697 12.03 18.15 -12.74
CA GLY A 697 11.33 19.08 -11.85
C GLY A 697 10.98 18.54 -10.46
N HIS A 698 11.31 17.29 -10.12
CA HIS A 698 11.01 16.73 -8.79
C HIS A 698 11.76 17.46 -7.67
N THR A 699 11.06 17.62 -6.54
CA THR A 699 11.60 18.15 -5.30
C THR A 699 11.63 17.06 -4.24
N VAL A 700 12.74 16.94 -3.51
CA VAL A 700 12.85 16.04 -2.36
C VAL A 700 13.36 16.83 -1.16
N THR A 701 12.74 16.63 0.00
CA THR A 701 13.01 17.35 1.24
C THR A 701 13.27 16.35 2.35
N ALA A 702 14.41 16.50 3.02
CA ALA A 702 14.76 15.76 4.22
C ALA A 702 14.96 16.74 5.39
N LEU A 703 14.68 16.26 6.60
CA LEU A 703 14.84 17.03 7.83
C LEU A 703 15.71 16.24 8.82
N TYR A 704 16.73 16.89 9.37
CA TYR A 704 17.50 16.39 10.50
C TYR A 704 17.22 17.22 11.74
N GLU A 705 16.84 16.57 12.84
CA GLU A 705 16.84 17.20 14.15
C GLU A 705 18.22 17.04 14.79
N ILE A 706 18.79 18.16 15.24
CA ILE A 706 20.16 18.30 15.73
C ILE A 706 20.12 18.74 17.19
N ILE A 707 20.95 18.10 18.01
CA ILE A 707 21.27 18.52 19.38
C ILE A 707 22.66 19.19 19.33
N PRO A 708 22.75 20.51 19.51
CA PRO A 708 24.03 21.23 19.56
C PRO A 708 24.95 20.77 20.71
N THR A 709 26.25 21.09 20.63
CA THR A 709 27.26 20.70 21.63
C THR A 709 27.14 21.38 22.99
N ASP A 710 26.51 22.53 23.07
CA ASP A 710 26.18 23.28 24.29
C ASP A 710 24.84 22.84 24.94
N VAL A 711 24.05 22.00 24.26
CA VAL A 711 22.71 21.62 24.71
C VAL A 711 22.71 20.28 25.45
N ASN A 712 22.28 20.31 26.71
CA ASN A 712 21.91 19.10 27.44
C ASN A 712 20.44 18.73 27.17
N SER A 713 20.20 17.50 26.72
CA SER A 713 18.89 16.98 26.33
C SER A 713 18.70 15.55 26.84
N GLU A 714 17.49 15.23 27.27
CA GLU A 714 17.11 13.89 27.74
C GLU A 714 17.14 12.82 26.65
N PHE A 715 17.10 13.25 25.38
CA PHE A 715 17.16 12.37 24.22
C PHE A 715 18.60 12.07 23.76
N LEU A 716 19.62 12.63 24.43
CA LEU A 716 21.01 12.30 24.16
C LEU A 716 21.25 10.80 24.41
N PRO A 717 21.81 10.06 23.44
CA PRO A 717 22.28 8.70 23.69
C PRO A 717 23.39 8.70 24.74
N LYS A 718 23.56 7.59 25.46
CA LYS A 718 24.66 7.43 26.42
C LYS A 718 25.99 7.59 25.69
N GLU A 719 26.82 8.54 26.14
CA GLU A 719 28.18 8.70 25.63
C GLU A 719 29.00 7.46 26.02
N ASN A 720 29.54 6.79 25.01
CA ASN A 720 30.48 5.68 25.17
C ASN A 720 31.87 6.21 24.82
N ASP A 721 32.75 6.34 25.82
CA ASP A 721 34.14 6.77 25.59
C ASP A 721 34.94 5.69 24.86
N LEU A 722 34.99 5.79 23.54
CA LEU A 722 35.70 4.87 22.67
C LEU A 722 37.22 5.05 22.84
N LYS A 723 37.86 4.12 23.57
CA LYS A 723 39.31 4.09 23.89
C LYS A 723 40.26 4.44 22.73
N TYR A 724 39.89 4.10 21.49
CA TYR A 724 40.73 4.27 20.31
C TYR A 724 40.29 5.41 19.38
N THR A 725 39.19 6.11 19.69
CA THR A 725 38.68 7.23 18.90
C THR A 725 39.13 8.55 19.50
N LYS A 726 39.83 9.38 18.72
CA LYS A 726 40.17 10.75 19.10
C LYS A 726 39.47 11.72 18.16
N ASN A 727 38.53 12.50 18.71
CA ASN A 727 37.92 13.60 17.98
C ASN A 727 38.88 14.80 18.01
N THR A 728 39.51 15.09 16.86
CA THR A 728 40.32 16.27 16.66
C THR A 728 39.47 17.38 16.06
N ASN A 729 39.34 18.51 16.76
CA ASN A 729 38.72 19.71 16.20
C ASN A 729 39.72 20.36 15.24
N ASP A 730 39.54 20.15 13.93
CA ASP A 730 40.31 20.86 12.91
C ASP A 730 39.82 22.31 12.81
N GLU A 731 40.72 23.29 12.92
CA GLU A 731 40.39 24.72 12.87
C GLU A 731 40.05 25.20 11.44
N ASN A 732 40.36 24.42 10.40
CA ASN A 732 40.08 24.78 9.02
C ASN A 732 38.57 24.78 8.68
N PHE A 733 37.74 24.07 9.45
CA PHE A 733 36.29 23.89 9.18
C PHE A 733 35.41 24.58 10.23
N ASN A 734 35.88 25.73 10.75
CA ASN A 734 35.25 26.46 11.85
C ASN A 734 33.90 27.12 11.49
N ASP A 735 33.56 27.29 10.21
CA ASP A 735 32.24 27.80 9.79
C ASP A 735 31.32 26.71 9.21
N GLU A 736 31.72 25.43 9.26
CA GLU A 736 30.94 24.30 8.71
C GLU A 736 30.16 23.54 9.79
N LEU A 737 28.84 23.44 9.63
CA LEU A 737 27.96 22.60 10.45
C LEU A 737 27.99 21.13 9.96
N ALA A 738 27.93 20.95 8.64
CA ALA A 738 27.88 19.65 7.98
C ALA A 738 28.26 19.78 6.50
N THR A 739 28.62 18.67 5.87
CA THR A 739 28.76 18.56 4.41
C THR A 739 27.76 17.54 3.85
N VAL A 740 26.98 17.95 2.85
CA VAL A 740 26.05 17.10 2.10
C VAL A 740 26.73 16.61 0.83
N LYS A 741 26.83 15.29 0.65
CA LYS A 741 27.31 14.62 -0.55
C LYS A 741 26.12 13.94 -1.23
N PHE A 742 25.88 14.29 -2.48
CA PHE A 742 24.79 13.77 -3.29
C PHE A 742 25.36 12.97 -4.46
N ARG A 743 25.10 11.67 -4.48
CA ARG A 743 25.58 10.75 -5.53
C ARG A 743 24.41 10.34 -6.43
N TYR A 744 24.66 10.27 -7.73
CA TYR A 744 23.65 9.91 -8.73
C TYR A 744 24.27 9.34 -10.01
N LYS A 745 23.50 8.57 -10.78
CA LYS A 745 23.83 8.18 -12.16
C LYS A 745 22.90 8.90 -13.14
N LYS A 746 23.39 9.31 -14.32
CA LYS A 746 22.49 9.72 -15.42
C LYS A 746 21.63 8.51 -15.86
N PRO A 747 20.43 8.70 -16.44
CA PRO A 747 19.50 7.59 -16.74
C PRO A 747 20.15 6.48 -17.57
N ASP A 748 20.87 6.85 -18.64
CA ASP A 748 21.55 5.92 -19.55
C ASP A 748 23.01 5.60 -19.15
N ALA A 749 23.48 6.06 -17.98
CA ALA A 749 24.85 5.87 -17.54
C ALA A 749 24.96 4.88 -16.37
N ASP A 750 26.02 4.08 -16.37
CA ASP A 750 26.31 3.15 -15.26
C ASP A 750 27.31 3.72 -14.25
N LYS A 751 28.00 4.82 -14.60
CA LYS A 751 28.95 5.50 -13.73
C LYS A 751 28.29 6.63 -12.93
N SER A 752 28.46 6.57 -11.61
CA SER A 752 28.00 7.60 -10.69
C SER A 752 28.83 8.89 -10.75
N SER A 753 28.16 10.00 -10.45
CA SER A 753 28.69 11.35 -10.28
C SER A 753 28.32 11.87 -8.90
N GLU A 754 29.05 12.87 -8.38
CA GLU A 754 28.84 13.43 -7.05
C GLU A 754 28.73 14.96 -7.08
N ILE A 755 27.86 15.52 -6.25
CA ILE A 755 27.72 16.95 -5.95
C ILE A 755 27.94 17.12 -4.45
N ILE A 756 28.78 18.09 -4.06
CA ILE A 756 29.10 18.38 -2.66
C ILE A 756 28.58 19.77 -2.32
N GLN A 757 27.85 19.89 -1.20
CA GLN A 757 27.32 21.15 -0.67
C GLN A 757 27.65 21.28 0.82
N VAL A 758 28.45 22.28 1.16
CA VAL A 758 28.76 22.63 2.56
C VAL A 758 27.58 23.38 3.19
N VAL A 759 27.24 23.03 4.42
CA VAL A 759 26.23 23.70 5.26
C VAL A 759 26.95 24.54 6.29
N LYS A 760 26.74 25.85 6.26
CA LYS A 760 27.40 26.76 7.21
C LYS A 760 26.75 26.72 8.59
N ASN A 761 27.56 26.83 9.64
CA ASN A 761 27.13 27.00 11.02
C ASN A 761 26.81 28.48 11.31
N THR A 762 25.72 28.98 10.72
CA THR A 762 25.25 30.37 10.94
C THR A 762 23.93 30.38 11.69
N GLU A 763 23.86 31.13 12.80
CA GLU A 763 22.61 31.40 13.49
C GLU A 763 21.74 32.36 12.66
N LEU A 764 20.79 31.79 11.92
CA LEU A 764 19.73 32.57 11.30
C LEU A 764 18.72 32.99 12.38
N SER A 765 18.54 34.30 12.56
CA SER A 765 17.50 34.82 13.46
C SER A 765 16.12 34.29 13.08
N TYR A 766 15.28 33.96 14.05
CA TYR A 766 13.95 33.36 13.83
C TYR A 766 13.04 34.16 12.86
N SER A 767 13.29 35.47 12.71
CA SER A 767 12.61 36.35 11.77
C SER A 767 12.95 36.08 10.28
N SER A 768 14.10 35.47 9.96
CA SER A 768 14.56 35.23 8.58
C SER A 768 14.23 33.83 8.03
N VAL A 769 13.49 33.01 8.77
CA VAL A 769 13.13 31.63 8.37
C VAL A 769 12.10 31.64 7.23
N SER A 770 12.32 30.82 6.19
CA SER A 770 11.45 30.74 5.02
C SER A 770 10.03 30.23 5.36
N PRO A 771 9.00 30.61 4.57
CA PRO A 771 7.67 30.00 4.69
C PRO A 771 7.73 28.48 4.54
N ASP A 772 8.55 27.98 3.62
CA ASP A 772 8.67 26.54 3.37
C ASP A 772 9.32 25.75 4.51
N PHE A 773 10.26 26.32 5.25
CA PHE A 773 10.77 25.69 6.47
C PHE A 773 9.70 25.62 7.56
N LYS A 774 8.95 26.70 7.77
CA LYS A 774 7.80 26.73 8.70
C LYS A 774 6.76 25.69 8.29
N PHE A 775 6.48 25.56 6.99
CA PHE A 775 5.53 24.57 6.49
C PHE A 775 6.03 23.13 6.64
N ALA A 776 7.21 22.81 6.10
CA ALA A 776 7.81 21.47 6.19
C ALA A 776 7.95 20.99 7.65
N SER A 777 8.41 21.87 8.55
CA SER A 777 8.52 21.54 9.97
C SER A 777 7.17 21.37 10.65
N SER A 778 6.12 22.11 10.27
CA SER A 778 4.75 21.88 10.77
C SER A 778 4.17 20.53 10.30
N VAL A 779 4.44 20.12 9.06
CA VAL A 779 4.03 18.81 8.52
C VAL A 779 4.76 17.68 9.24
N ALA A 780 6.07 17.82 9.43
CA ALA A 780 6.88 16.88 10.18
C ALA A 780 6.41 16.72 11.63
N TRP A 781 6.12 17.84 12.30
CA TRP A 781 5.60 17.85 13.67
C TRP A 781 4.24 17.17 13.77
N PHE A 782 3.32 17.43 12.84
CA PHE A 782 2.04 16.73 12.78
C PHE A 782 2.22 15.23 12.58
N GLY A 783 3.12 14.81 11.69
CA GLY A 783 3.49 13.40 11.51
C GLY A 783 4.04 12.76 12.80
N LEU A 784 4.93 13.44 13.52
CA LEU A 784 5.44 12.98 14.82
C LEU A 784 4.33 12.84 15.88
N VAL A 785 3.31 13.71 15.85
CA VAL A 785 2.13 13.60 16.73
C VAL A 785 1.24 12.42 16.33
N LEU A 786 0.90 12.26 15.05
CA LEU A 786 0.09 11.13 14.54
C LEU A 786 0.76 9.77 14.78
N ARG A 787 2.08 9.69 14.62
CA ARG A 787 2.89 8.50 14.91
C ARG A 787 2.99 8.20 16.43
N ASN A 788 2.56 9.14 17.27
CA ASN A 788 2.76 9.16 18.72
C ASN A 788 4.24 8.97 19.12
N SER A 789 5.14 9.73 18.46
CA SER A 789 6.58 9.70 18.72
C SER A 789 6.88 9.88 20.21
N SER A 790 7.85 9.10 20.71
CA SER A 790 8.41 9.22 22.06
C SER A 790 9.56 10.25 22.13
N LEU A 791 10.02 10.74 20.97
CA LEU A 791 11.15 11.65 20.83
C LEU A 791 10.73 13.13 20.74
N ILE A 792 9.45 13.43 20.99
CA ILE A 792 8.91 14.78 21.17
C ILE A 792 8.06 14.88 22.45
N LYS A 793 8.18 16.01 23.15
CA LYS A 793 7.33 16.35 24.30
C LYS A 793 6.14 17.22 23.92
N ASN A 794 6.37 18.25 23.11
CA ASN A 794 5.31 19.15 22.69
C ASN A 794 4.48 18.49 21.57
N LYS A 795 3.19 18.31 21.83
CA LYS A 795 2.20 17.71 20.91
C LYS A 795 1.00 18.64 20.66
N ASP A 796 1.14 19.95 20.89
CA ASP A 796 0.03 20.91 20.73
C ASP A 796 -0.30 21.16 19.25
N LEU A 797 -1.44 20.59 18.83
CA LEU A 797 -2.02 20.77 17.50
C LEU A 797 -2.31 22.24 17.13
N ARG A 798 -2.52 23.12 18.12
CA ARG A 798 -2.76 24.56 17.90
C ARG A 798 -1.49 25.27 17.44
N GLU A 799 -0.33 24.89 17.99
CA GLU A 799 0.95 25.46 17.60
C GLU A 799 1.38 24.96 16.21
N ILE A 800 1.13 23.68 15.93
CA ILE A 800 1.29 23.07 14.60
C ILE A 800 0.44 23.82 13.56
N GLU A 801 -0.85 24.01 13.81
CA GLU A 801 -1.76 24.76 12.93
C GLU A 801 -1.28 26.21 12.71
N LYS A 802 -0.89 26.90 13.78
CA LYS A 802 -0.38 28.29 13.71
C LYS A 802 0.91 28.37 12.89
N LEU A 803 1.80 27.38 13.00
CA LEU A 803 3.03 27.29 12.22
C LEU A 803 2.75 26.98 10.75
N ALA A 804 1.84 26.04 10.46
CA ALA A 804 1.39 25.71 9.11
C ALA A 804 0.75 26.92 8.41
N LYS A 805 -0.14 27.66 9.10
CA LYS A 805 -0.73 28.91 8.60
C LYS A 805 0.32 29.97 8.26
N LYS A 806 1.35 30.13 9.08
CA LYS A 806 2.50 31.03 8.81
C LYS A 806 3.39 30.54 7.67
N GLY A 807 3.51 29.22 7.48
CA GLY A 807 4.34 28.61 6.45
C GLY A 807 3.67 28.46 5.07
N ARG A 808 2.33 28.56 5.01
CA ARG A 808 1.53 28.28 3.80
C ARG A 808 2.07 28.94 2.53
N GLY A 809 2.55 30.18 2.62
CA GLY A 809 3.14 30.90 1.48
C GLY A 809 2.19 31.03 0.30
N LYS A 810 2.73 30.90 -0.92
CA LYS A 810 1.95 30.78 -2.15
C LYS A 810 1.44 29.34 -2.29
N ASP A 811 0.14 29.20 -2.52
CA ASP A 811 -0.59 27.92 -2.53
C ASP A 811 -1.76 28.02 -3.51
N ASP A 812 -1.45 28.29 -4.79
CA ASP A 812 -2.44 28.49 -5.86
C ASP A 812 -3.36 27.27 -6.03
N GLU A 813 -2.91 26.11 -5.57
CA GLU A 813 -3.54 24.80 -5.72
C GLU A 813 -4.27 24.32 -4.45
N GLY A 814 -4.21 25.08 -3.37
CA GLY A 814 -4.90 24.80 -2.12
C GLY A 814 -4.39 23.58 -1.32
N TYR A 815 -3.29 22.92 -1.72
CA TYR A 815 -2.78 21.74 -0.98
C TYR A 815 -2.29 22.12 0.42
N LYS A 816 -1.56 23.24 0.56
CA LYS A 816 -1.06 23.70 1.86
C LYS A 816 -2.21 24.20 2.75
N ALA A 817 -3.27 24.76 2.16
CA ALA A 817 -4.52 25.11 2.84
C ALA A 817 -5.32 23.88 3.28
N GLU A 818 -5.41 22.83 2.46
CA GLU A 818 -6.02 21.56 2.84
C GLU A 818 -5.31 20.95 4.06
N PHE A 819 -3.98 20.96 4.09
CA PHE A 819 -3.23 20.48 5.26
C PHE A 819 -3.60 21.20 6.54
N VAL A 820 -3.71 22.54 6.49
CA VAL A 820 -4.16 23.35 7.65
C VAL A 820 -5.55 22.90 8.11
N ARG A 821 -6.50 22.75 7.18
CA ARG A 821 -7.85 22.22 7.47
C ARG A 821 -7.79 20.80 8.05
N LEU A 822 -6.88 19.95 7.57
CA LEU A 822 -6.71 18.58 8.04
C LEU A 822 -6.26 18.52 9.51
N VAL A 823 -5.32 19.39 9.89
CA VAL A 823 -4.89 19.56 11.30
C VAL A 823 -6.06 20.07 12.15
N GLU A 824 -6.85 21.01 11.65
CA GLU A 824 -8.06 21.51 12.33
C GLU A 824 -9.12 20.42 12.53
N THR A 825 -9.39 19.60 11.51
CA THR A 825 -10.29 18.44 11.57
C THR A 825 -9.80 17.40 12.57
N TYR A 826 -8.52 17.00 12.51
CA TYR A 826 -7.98 16.04 13.48
C TYR A 826 -8.02 16.59 14.92
N LYS A 827 -7.71 17.87 15.11
CA LYS A 827 -7.84 18.55 16.42
C LYS A 827 -9.29 18.58 16.93
N SER A 828 -10.30 18.57 16.06
CA SER A 828 -11.71 18.55 16.47
C SER A 828 -12.19 17.14 16.87
N THR A 829 -11.66 16.08 16.26
CA THR A 829 -11.98 14.68 16.61
C THR A 829 -11.27 14.14 17.86
N GLN A 830 -10.29 14.88 18.39
CA GLN A 830 -9.64 14.59 19.68
C GLN A 830 -10.35 15.24 20.89
N LYS A 831 -11.50 15.89 20.70
CA LYS A 831 -12.33 16.49 21.77
C LYS A 831 -13.51 15.59 22.14
#